data_AF-A0A7W1YUY2-F1
#
_entry.id   AF-A0A7W1YUY2-F1
#
_cell.length_a   1.000
_cell.length_b   1.000
_cell.length_c   1.000
_cell.angle_alpha   90.00
_cell.angle_beta   90.00
_cell.angle_gamma   90.00
#
_symmetry.space_group_name_H-M   'P 1'
#
loop_
_entity.id
_entity.type
_entity.pdbx_description
1 polymer ?
#
loop_
_entity_poly.entity_id
_entity_poly.type
_entity_poly.pdbx_seq_one_letter_code
_entity_poly.pdbx_strand_id
1 'polypeptide(L)'
;MLRTVILCVLVIVTAPIYAELEKTVAIVTYFVQGMKPWDPDSIQKGMTGSEEAVIYMSQALAKQGYKVYVLGYPPENSRHSLPEANPQFVSVDYKHDKPFDVAISWRMPDIADKLKLQAHKVYFWPHDTYHWQLTPAQIDGFSDVLWISHWQRAQWISVNPGFAKFTHIFGNGIDPTQFAPVKERTNPYSCIYASNYARGLEVLLEIWPKVHQAYPKATLDLYYGWQHWGLISPEKESKMRAQLANIAPMGVTDHGMVSHAELNQAFANASFWTYPCIAPETFCITGLRAQLAGAMPVIIEGSALSETVPQSIKCSSPDQYLGTLLAAFSNAHKITLQDRAKLGEFILKDYTWDVLAQKWKALFEKSGTDEEIVLAQPNKTVFVAVLARNKDHVLPKFFKCLENLDYDKKLMTIYINTNNNSDDTLKVIANWIAKNKEHYKDVILENKDVAEVMSTNPHDWAPTRFKILANIRNRSLEKAKESKADYYFVVDCDNFIVPSTLKDLVHKDRPIIAPLLRSIPEPCDRYANFFCDATESGYYKDHPNYEYIINRSMVGTFKVPVVHCTYLINSKHLDKLNYVDDTDDYEFVIFSRKARENGIDQYICNEKEYGVQLHFHTNLTLDEEKRRVIPFLTIP
;
A
#
# COMPACT_ATOMS: atom_id res chain seq x y z
N MET A 1 -0.83 -52.57 -57.58
CA MET A 1 -1.47 -51.91 -56.43
C MET A 1 -0.39 -51.72 -55.38
N LEU A 2 0.28 -50.56 -55.34
CA LEU A 2 1.05 -50.07 -54.19
C LEU A 2 1.41 -48.60 -54.50
N ARG A 3 0.88 -47.67 -53.70
CA ARG A 3 1.18 -46.23 -53.77
C ARG A 3 2.49 -45.99 -53.02
N THR A 4 3.50 -45.45 -53.70
CA THR A 4 4.73 -44.98 -53.06
C THR A 4 4.54 -43.52 -52.68
N VAL A 5 4.47 -43.26 -51.38
CA VAL A 5 4.45 -41.91 -50.77
C VAL A 5 5.89 -41.40 -50.73
N ILE A 6 6.13 -40.24 -51.36
CA ILE A 6 7.39 -39.50 -51.23
C ILE A 6 7.31 -38.72 -49.91
N LEU A 7 8.17 -39.07 -48.95
CA LEU A 7 8.34 -38.33 -47.71
C LEU A 7 9.58 -37.43 -47.86
N CYS A 8 9.37 -36.13 -48.01
CA CYS A 8 10.43 -35.13 -47.90
C CYS A 8 10.95 -35.10 -46.46
N VAL A 9 12.21 -35.47 -46.26
CA VAL A 9 12.92 -35.27 -44.99
C VAL A 9 13.32 -33.80 -44.91
N LEU A 10 12.56 -33.02 -44.15
CA LEU A 10 12.97 -31.69 -43.71
C LEU A 10 14.00 -31.86 -42.59
N VAL A 11 15.28 -31.59 -42.87
CA VAL A 11 16.30 -31.49 -41.83
C VAL A 11 16.02 -30.20 -41.05
N ILE A 12 15.33 -30.32 -39.93
CA ILE A 12 15.24 -29.25 -38.93
C ILE A 12 16.59 -29.22 -38.22
N VAL A 13 17.43 -28.26 -38.61
CA VAL A 13 18.57 -27.83 -37.79
C VAL A 13 17.96 -27.19 -36.55
N THR A 14 17.89 -27.93 -35.45
CA THR A 14 17.54 -27.38 -34.15
C THR A 14 18.64 -26.39 -33.76
N ALA A 15 18.30 -25.10 -33.76
CA ALA A 15 19.09 -24.08 -33.09
C ALA A 15 19.36 -24.53 -31.63
N PRO A 16 20.53 -24.21 -31.05
CA PRO A 16 20.81 -24.57 -29.67
C PRO A 16 19.74 -23.94 -28.78
N ILE A 17 19.07 -24.78 -28.00
CA ILE A 17 18.26 -24.34 -26.87
C ILE A 17 19.24 -23.62 -25.94
N TYR A 18 19.21 -22.29 -25.91
CA TYR A 18 19.90 -21.53 -24.88
C TYR A 18 19.30 -21.99 -23.55
N ALA A 19 20.06 -22.76 -22.77
CA ALA A 19 19.75 -22.94 -21.36
C ALA A 19 19.71 -21.54 -20.75
N GLU A 20 18.57 -21.12 -20.22
CA GLU A 20 18.52 -19.88 -19.44
C GLU A 20 19.60 -19.98 -18.36
N LEU A 21 20.50 -18.99 -18.30
CA LEU A 21 21.51 -18.90 -17.25
C LEU A 21 20.78 -18.92 -15.90
N GLU A 22 21.10 -19.91 -15.07
CA GLU A 22 20.53 -20.07 -13.74
C GLU A 22 20.84 -18.82 -12.90
N LYS A 23 19.80 -18.05 -12.54
CA LYS A 23 19.95 -16.84 -11.73
C LYS A 23 20.17 -17.19 -10.27
N THR A 24 21.02 -16.43 -9.60
CA THR A 24 21.45 -16.66 -8.23
C THR A 24 20.95 -15.59 -7.26
N VAL A 25 20.46 -16.02 -6.09
CA VAL A 25 20.02 -15.10 -5.01
C VAL A 25 20.75 -15.46 -3.72
N ALA A 26 21.37 -14.47 -3.08
CA ALA A 26 21.94 -14.62 -1.75
C ALA A 26 21.10 -13.87 -0.71
N ILE A 27 20.62 -14.55 0.33
CA ILE A 27 20.08 -13.91 1.53
C ILE A 27 21.18 -13.89 2.58
N VAL A 28 21.64 -12.70 2.93
CA VAL A 28 22.77 -12.50 3.85
C VAL A 28 22.24 -12.19 5.24
N THR A 29 22.57 -13.07 6.18
CA THR A 29 22.19 -13.00 7.59
C THR A 29 23.42 -12.72 8.46
N TYR A 30 23.23 -12.65 9.77
CA TYR A 30 24.31 -12.41 10.73
C TYR A 30 24.15 -13.26 11.98
N PHE A 31 25.23 -13.32 12.75
CA PHE A 31 25.22 -14.03 14.03
C PHE A 31 24.44 -13.20 15.05
N VAL A 32 23.34 -13.77 15.55
CA VAL A 32 22.62 -13.22 16.69
C VAL A 32 23.19 -13.87 17.94
N GLN A 33 23.75 -13.06 18.84
CA GLN A 33 24.35 -13.58 20.08
C GLN A 33 23.33 -14.39 20.89
N GLY A 34 23.71 -15.62 21.22
CA GLY A 34 22.86 -16.57 21.97
C GLY A 34 21.87 -17.37 21.13
N MET A 35 21.75 -17.08 19.83
CA MET A 35 20.99 -17.91 18.89
C MET A 35 21.83 -19.13 18.49
N LYS A 36 21.18 -20.29 18.46
CA LYS A 36 21.80 -21.53 17.99
C LYS A 36 21.94 -21.49 16.46
N PRO A 37 22.93 -22.21 15.88
CA PRO A 37 22.96 -22.46 14.45
C PRO A 37 21.62 -23.00 13.95
N TRP A 38 21.18 -22.51 12.80
CA TRP A 38 19.86 -22.82 12.27
C TRP A 38 19.83 -23.02 10.76
N ASP A 39 18.87 -23.82 10.35
CA ASP A 39 18.61 -24.25 8.98
C ASP A 39 17.12 -24.69 8.87
N PRO A 40 16.63 -25.18 7.71
CA PRO A 40 15.24 -25.59 7.56
C PRO A 40 14.77 -26.69 8.53
N ASP A 41 15.65 -27.54 9.06
CA ASP A 41 15.26 -28.62 9.98
C ASP A 41 14.96 -28.09 11.38
N SER A 42 15.41 -26.87 11.68
CA SER A 42 15.20 -26.20 12.96
C SER A 42 13.71 -25.88 13.22
N ILE A 43 12.89 -25.78 12.17
CA ILE A 43 11.41 -25.66 12.25
C ILE A 43 10.77 -26.81 13.03
N GLN A 44 11.39 -28.00 13.03
CA GLN A 44 10.90 -29.17 13.76
C GLN A 44 11.04 -29.05 15.29
N LYS A 45 11.82 -28.08 15.76
CA LYS A 45 12.03 -27.81 17.20
C LYS A 45 11.47 -26.44 17.63
N GLY A 46 10.99 -25.65 16.66
CA GLY A 46 10.54 -24.29 16.87
C GLY A 46 11.61 -23.25 16.55
N MET A 47 11.15 -22.10 16.08
CA MET A 47 12.00 -20.99 15.64
C MET A 47 11.26 -19.65 15.82
N THR A 48 12.03 -18.57 15.84
CA THR A 48 11.53 -17.20 15.88
C THR A 48 11.06 -16.70 14.50
N GLY A 49 10.13 -15.73 14.52
CA GLY A 49 9.40 -15.26 13.34
C GLY A 49 10.25 -14.69 12.20
N SER A 50 11.41 -14.11 12.50
CA SER A 50 12.25 -13.48 11.48
C SER A 50 13.11 -14.50 10.73
N GLU A 51 13.58 -15.53 11.41
CA GLU A 51 14.42 -16.59 10.87
C GLU A 51 13.57 -17.58 10.06
N GLU A 52 12.34 -17.87 10.51
CA GLU A 52 11.41 -18.66 9.70
C GLU A 52 11.12 -18.00 8.35
N ALA A 53 11.04 -16.66 8.32
CA ALA A 53 10.81 -15.93 7.09
C ALA A 53 11.94 -16.17 6.09
N VAL A 54 13.20 -16.16 6.54
CA VAL A 54 14.35 -16.47 5.68
C VAL A 54 14.26 -17.88 5.13
N ILE A 55 13.90 -18.86 5.96
CA ILE A 55 13.75 -20.27 5.52
C ILE A 55 12.68 -20.37 4.45
N TYR A 56 11.46 -19.91 4.71
CA TYR A 56 10.37 -20.10 3.76
C TYR A 56 10.51 -19.24 2.51
N MET A 57 11.01 -18.00 2.63
CA MET A 57 11.26 -17.16 1.46
C MET A 57 12.36 -17.75 0.58
N SER A 58 13.45 -18.27 1.16
CA SER A 58 14.52 -18.92 0.37
C SER A 58 14.01 -20.16 -0.38
N GLN A 59 13.15 -20.97 0.26
CA GLN A 59 12.48 -22.09 -0.40
C GLN A 59 11.52 -21.64 -1.52
N ALA A 60 10.75 -20.58 -1.28
CA ALA A 60 9.81 -20.04 -2.26
C ALA A 60 10.55 -19.44 -3.47
N LEU A 61 11.68 -18.76 -3.26
CA LEU A 61 12.55 -18.27 -4.34
C LEU A 61 13.19 -19.43 -5.12
N ALA A 62 13.60 -20.52 -4.45
CA ALA A 62 14.09 -21.70 -5.13
C ALA A 62 13.02 -22.31 -6.05
N LYS A 63 11.76 -22.37 -5.61
CA LYS A 63 10.62 -22.76 -6.47
C LYS A 63 10.39 -21.83 -7.66
N GLN A 64 10.81 -20.56 -7.57
CA GLN A 64 10.73 -19.60 -8.68
C GLN A 64 11.84 -19.78 -9.74
N GLY A 65 12.73 -20.77 -9.55
CA GLY A 65 13.81 -21.11 -10.47
C GLY A 65 15.15 -20.47 -10.14
N TYR A 66 15.30 -19.84 -8.97
CA TYR A 66 16.58 -19.31 -8.52
C TYR A 66 17.44 -20.39 -7.87
N LYS A 67 18.76 -20.32 -8.06
CA LYS A 67 19.72 -20.97 -7.15
C LYS A 67 19.92 -20.06 -5.95
N VAL A 68 19.42 -20.49 -4.79
CA VAL A 68 19.36 -19.65 -3.59
C VAL A 68 20.43 -20.06 -2.60
N TYR A 69 21.14 -19.07 -2.07
CA TYR A 69 22.13 -19.21 -1.01
C TYR A 69 21.66 -18.44 0.22
N VAL A 70 21.68 -19.08 1.38
CA VAL A 70 21.48 -18.41 2.67
C VAL A 70 22.83 -18.36 3.37
N LEU A 71 23.43 -17.17 3.42
CA LEU A 71 24.72 -16.92 4.05
C LEU A 71 24.46 -16.63 5.53
N GLY A 72 24.87 -17.55 6.40
CA GLY A 72 24.60 -17.46 7.83
C GLY A 72 25.47 -18.42 8.64
N TYR A 73 24.86 -19.04 9.64
CA TYR A 73 25.54 -19.94 10.58
C TYR A 73 24.75 -21.25 10.69
N PRO A 74 24.75 -22.09 9.63
CA PRO A 74 24.08 -23.38 9.70
C PRO A 74 24.81 -24.34 10.65
N PRO A 75 24.13 -25.39 11.14
CA PRO A 75 24.79 -26.49 11.85
C PRO A 75 25.93 -27.12 11.03
N GLU A 76 27.04 -27.52 11.66
CA GLU A 76 28.23 -28.06 10.98
C GLU A 76 27.93 -29.21 10.00
N ASN A 77 26.96 -30.07 10.33
CA ASN A 77 26.57 -31.24 9.53
C ASN A 77 25.19 -31.05 8.87
N SER A 78 24.82 -29.81 8.56
CA SER A 78 23.53 -29.55 7.89
C SER A 78 23.50 -30.17 6.49
N ARG A 79 22.49 -31.01 6.24
CA ARG A 79 22.20 -31.51 4.88
C ARG A 79 21.86 -30.38 3.90
N HIS A 80 21.42 -29.24 4.42
CA HIS A 80 21.10 -28.06 3.62
C HIS A 80 22.35 -27.27 3.23
N SER A 81 23.53 -27.64 3.74
CA SER A 81 24.82 -27.08 3.32
C SER A 81 25.47 -27.82 2.15
N LEU A 82 24.92 -28.96 1.73
CA LEU A 82 25.44 -29.73 0.60
C LEU A 82 25.34 -28.92 -0.73
N PRO A 83 26.31 -29.03 -1.65
CA PRO A 83 26.32 -28.28 -2.92
C PRO A 83 25.03 -28.45 -3.78
N GLU A 84 24.43 -29.62 -3.73
CA GLU A 84 23.19 -29.96 -4.43
C GLU A 84 21.93 -29.36 -3.79
N ALA A 85 21.99 -28.85 -2.55
CA ALA A 85 20.85 -28.24 -1.89
C ALA A 85 20.41 -26.95 -2.59
N ASN A 86 19.09 -26.71 -2.62
CA ASN A 86 18.51 -25.44 -3.06
C ASN A 86 17.21 -25.18 -2.27
N PRO A 87 17.17 -24.20 -1.35
CA PRO A 87 18.26 -23.29 -0.96
C PRO A 87 19.46 -23.98 -0.30
N GLN A 88 20.66 -23.47 -0.55
CA GLN A 88 21.90 -23.92 0.10
C GLN A 88 22.25 -22.99 1.27
N PHE A 89 22.38 -23.55 2.48
CA PHE A 89 22.76 -22.82 3.69
C PHE A 89 24.27 -22.92 3.91
N VAL A 90 24.96 -21.79 3.89
CA VAL A 90 26.42 -21.74 3.94
C VAL A 90 26.90 -20.76 5.02
N SER A 91 28.18 -20.85 5.39
CA SER A 91 28.80 -19.86 6.28
C SER A 91 28.68 -18.45 5.71
N VAL A 92 28.55 -17.44 6.58
CA VAL A 92 28.60 -16.01 6.21
C VAL A 92 29.89 -15.62 5.46
N ASP A 93 30.98 -16.36 5.68
CA ASP A 93 32.26 -16.13 5.01
C ASP A 93 32.37 -16.83 3.65
N TYR A 94 31.32 -17.52 3.21
CA TYR A 94 31.27 -18.18 1.92
C TYR A 94 31.52 -17.19 0.79
N LYS A 95 32.38 -17.58 -0.16
CA LYS A 95 32.68 -16.82 -1.36
C LYS A 95 32.15 -17.58 -2.55
N HIS A 96 31.25 -16.95 -3.28
CA HIS A 96 30.77 -17.48 -4.55
C HIS A 96 31.73 -17.09 -5.68
N ASP A 97 31.94 -17.98 -6.65
CA ASP A 97 32.92 -17.79 -7.73
C ASP A 97 32.59 -16.61 -8.66
N LYS A 98 31.31 -16.23 -8.71
CA LYS A 98 30.79 -15.11 -9.50
C LYS A 98 29.94 -14.19 -8.61
N PRO A 99 29.77 -12.91 -8.96
CA PRO A 99 28.77 -12.08 -8.31
C PRO A 99 27.37 -12.73 -8.40
N PHE A 100 26.60 -12.61 -7.33
CA PHE A 100 25.19 -12.99 -7.32
C PHE A 100 24.37 -12.06 -8.22
N ASP A 101 23.29 -12.55 -8.83
CA ASP A 101 22.35 -11.68 -9.53
C ASP A 101 21.63 -10.75 -8.54
N VAL A 102 21.29 -11.28 -7.37
CA VAL A 102 20.64 -10.55 -6.28
C VAL A 102 21.26 -10.92 -4.94
N ALA A 103 21.57 -9.91 -4.13
CA ALA A 103 21.82 -10.07 -2.70
C ALA A 103 20.74 -9.35 -1.88
N ILE A 104 20.30 -9.98 -0.80
CA ILE A 104 19.31 -9.46 0.13
C ILE A 104 19.98 -9.32 1.49
N SER A 105 20.16 -8.08 1.94
CA SER A 105 20.60 -7.78 3.29
C SER A 105 19.44 -7.93 4.27
N TRP A 106 19.45 -8.98 5.07
CA TRP A 106 18.42 -9.19 6.08
C TRP A 106 18.83 -8.50 7.38
N ARG A 107 18.02 -7.53 7.82
CA ARG A 107 18.15 -6.75 9.07
C ARG A 107 19.44 -5.94 9.27
N MET A 108 20.36 -5.93 8.30
CA MET A 108 21.60 -5.16 8.34
C MET A 108 21.55 -3.96 7.37
N PRO A 109 21.22 -2.75 7.83
CA PRO A 109 21.06 -1.60 6.94
C PRO A 109 22.40 -0.97 6.51
N ASP A 110 23.53 -1.43 7.04
CA ASP A 110 24.85 -0.82 6.92
C ASP A 110 25.84 -1.59 6.04
N ILE A 111 25.41 -2.72 5.44
CA ILE A 111 26.29 -3.60 4.65
C ILE A 111 26.11 -3.50 3.14
N ALA A 112 25.32 -2.54 2.64
CA ALA A 112 24.99 -2.43 1.22
C ALA A 112 26.24 -2.34 0.33
N ASP A 113 27.22 -1.52 0.70
CA ASP A 113 28.46 -1.34 -0.06
C ASP A 113 29.28 -2.64 -0.14
N LYS A 114 29.32 -3.43 0.94
CA LYS A 114 29.98 -4.75 0.94
C LYS A 114 29.28 -5.71 -0.02
N LEU A 115 27.94 -5.70 -0.04
CA LEU A 115 27.16 -6.58 -0.92
C LEU A 115 27.26 -6.18 -2.39
N LYS A 116 27.40 -4.89 -2.70
CA LYS A 116 27.63 -4.42 -4.08
C LYS A 116 28.91 -4.97 -4.72
N LEU A 117 29.88 -5.40 -3.91
CA LEU A 117 31.10 -6.06 -4.40
C LEU A 117 30.86 -7.52 -4.80
N GLN A 118 29.75 -8.11 -4.36
CA GLN A 118 29.45 -9.54 -4.52
C GLN A 118 28.12 -9.79 -5.24
N ALA A 119 27.39 -8.74 -5.63
CA ALA A 119 26.09 -8.89 -6.29
C ALA A 119 25.77 -7.72 -7.23
N HIS A 120 24.98 -8.00 -8.27
CA HIS A 120 24.52 -7.00 -9.23
C HIS A 120 23.41 -6.11 -8.67
N LYS A 121 22.52 -6.66 -7.85
CA LYS A 121 21.47 -5.90 -7.16
C LYS A 121 21.46 -6.20 -5.68
N VAL A 122 21.24 -5.18 -4.86
CA VAL A 122 21.27 -5.31 -3.40
C VAL A 122 19.98 -4.78 -2.82
N TYR A 123 19.20 -5.63 -2.15
CA TYR A 123 17.94 -5.25 -1.51
C TYR A 123 18.08 -5.27 0.00
N PHE A 124 17.37 -4.40 0.69
CA PHE A 124 17.28 -4.44 2.15
C PHE A 124 15.98 -5.09 2.60
N TRP A 125 16.03 -6.00 3.56
CA TRP A 125 14.87 -6.65 4.16
C TRP A 125 14.81 -6.41 5.67
N PRO A 126 14.14 -5.33 6.13
CA PRO A 126 14.03 -4.98 7.54
C PRO A 126 12.97 -5.81 8.26
N HIS A 127 13.30 -6.37 9.42
CA HIS A 127 12.33 -7.06 10.29
C HIS A 127 12.06 -6.35 11.62
N ASP A 128 12.93 -5.42 12.01
CA ASP A 128 12.86 -4.71 13.29
C ASP A 128 12.40 -3.26 13.10
N THR A 129 12.15 -2.59 14.22
CA THR A 129 12.20 -1.13 14.28
C THR A 129 13.65 -0.65 14.28
N TYR A 130 13.87 0.59 13.87
CA TYR A 130 15.21 1.16 13.79
C TYR A 130 15.33 2.48 14.53
N HIS A 131 16.46 2.71 15.20
CA HIS A 131 16.63 3.83 16.12
C HIS A 131 17.90 4.65 15.87
N TRP A 132 18.68 4.30 14.85
CA TRP A 132 19.96 4.95 14.55
C TRP A 132 19.90 5.70 13.23
N GLN A 133 20.72 6.73 13.09
CA GLN A 133 20.89 7.46 11.84
C GLN A 133 21.83 6.69 10.91
N LEU A 134 21.51 6.64 9.63
CA LEU A 134 22.35 6.13 8.56
C LEU A 134 22.82 7.28 7.68
N THR A 135 23.99 7.09 7.08
CA THR A 135 24.46 7.99 6.04
C THR A 135 23.64 7.82 4.76
N PRO A 136 23.50 8.86 3.92
CA PRO A 136 22.88 8.73 2.60
C PRO A 136 23.50 7.62 1.75
N ALA A 137 24.83 7.45 1.80
CA ALA A 137 25.53 6.41 1.06
C ALA A 137 25.07 4.99 1.46
N GLN A 138 24.86 4.72 2.75
CA GLN A 138 24.34 3.43 3.21
C GLN A 138 22.91 3.16 2.69
N ILE A 139 22.07 4.19 2.60
CA ILE A 139 20.69 4.09 2.10
C ILE A 139 20.67 3.93 0.57
N ASP A 140 21.45 4.74 -0.14
CA ASP A 140 21.62 4.72 -1.60
C ASP A 140 22.39 3.48 -2.08
N GLY A 141 22.99 2.76 -1.13
CA GLY A 141 23.51 1.41 -1.27
C GLY A 141 22.49 0.39 -1.79
N PHE A 142 21.20 0.58 -1.52
CA PHE A 142 20.16 -0.40 -1.86
C PHE A 142 19.45 -0.08 -3.17
N SER A 143 19.21 -1.12 -3.98
CA SER A 143 18.36 -1.09 -5.16
C SER A 143 16.89 -0.91 -4.80
N ASP A 144 16.42 -1.56 -3.73
CA ASP A 144 15.11 -1.31 -3.11
C ASP A 144 15.06 -1.85 -1.67
N VAL A 145 13.95 -1.60 -0.98
CA VAL A 145 13.66 -2.15 0.35
C VAL A 145 12.40 -3.02 0.29
N LEU A 146 12.52 -4.22 0.83
CA LEU A 146 11.48 -5.24 0.92
C LEU A 146 10.68 -5.02 2.21
N TRP A 147 9.92 -3.91 2.29
CA TRP A 147 9.20 -3.54 3.52
C TRP A 147 8.16 -4.60 3.91
N ILE A 148 8.01 -4.83 5.23
CA ILE A 148 7.01 -5.80 5.71
C ILE A 148 5.68 -5.14 6.12
N SER A 149 5.63 -3.83 6.40
CA SER A 149 4.36 -3.11 6.62
C SER A 149 4.49 -1.63 6.32
N HIS A 150 3.35 -0.96 6.11
CA HIS A 150 3.32 0.50 5.97
C HIS A 150 3.78 1.18 7.26
N TRP A 151 3.36 0.67 8.41
CA TRP A 151 3.75 1.18 9.72
C TRP A 151 5.27 1.07 9.94
N GLN A 152 5.87 -0.09 9.67
CA GLN A 152 7.32 -0.27 9.84
C GLN A 152 8.07 0.67 8.90
N ARG A 153 7.64 0.78 7.64
CA ARG A 153 8.22 1.74 6.69
C ARG A 153 8.17 3.18 7.23
N ALA A 154 7.03 3.61 7.76
CA ALA A 154 6.89 4.94 8.35
C ALA A 154 7.82 5.14 9.56
N GLN A 155 7.97 4.12 10.40
CA GLN A 155 8.88 4.12 11.55
C GLN A 155 10.35 4.26 11.10
N TRP A 156 10.76 3.58 10.03
CA TRP A 156 12.11 3.71 9.49
C TRP A 156 12.36 5.08 8.86
N ILE A 157 11.38 5.64 8.14
CA ILE A 157 11.48 6.96 7.51
C ILE A 157 11.55 8.08 8.54
N SER A 158 10.83 7.96 9.66
CA SER A 158 10.87 8.99 10.71
C SER A 158 12.25 9.13 11.34
N VAL A 159 13.06 8.06 11.33
CA VAL A 159 14.46 8.09 11.74
C VAL A 159 15.37 8.44 10.56
N ASN A 160 15.14 7.84 9.39
CA ASN A 160 16.00 7.97 8.21
C ASN A 160 15.17 8.36 6.97
N PRO A 161 14.92 9.66 6.74
CA PRO A 161 14.03 10.13 5.67
C PRO A 161 14.44 9.69 4.25
N GLY A 162 15.74 9.39 4.02
CA GLY A 162 16.25 8.91 2.74
C GLY A 162 15.59 7.61 2.25
N PHE A 163 15.02 6.80 3.16
CA PHE A 163 14.27 5.59 2.78
C PHE A 163 12.91 5.89 2.10
N ALA A 164 12.43 7.14 2.12
CA ALA A 164 11.11 7.50 1.58
C ALA A 164 10.95 7.21 0.07
N LYS A 165 12.05 7.07 -0.68
CA LYS A 165 12.03 6.69 -2.10
C LYS A 165 11.67 5.23 -2.36
N PHE A 166 11.88 4.34 -1.39
CA PHE A 166 11.57 2.92 -1.50
C PHE A 166 10.14 2.68 -1.04
N THR A 167 9.26 2.21 -1.94
CA THR A 167 7.80 2.25 -1.72
C THR A 167 7.14 0.88 -1.64
N HIS A 168 7.84 -0.20 -2.01
CA HIS A 168 7.25 -1.53 -2.12
C HIS A 168 7.04 -2.19 -0.75
N ILE A 169 5.78 -2.51 -0.43
CA ILE A 169 5.40 -3.29 0.74
C ILE A 169 5.07 -4.72 0.31
N PHE A 170 5.70 -5.70 0.95
CA PHE A 170 5.49 -7.12 0.66
C PHE A 170 4.87 -7.88 1.83
N GLY A 171 5.34 -7.63 3.06
CA GLY A 171 4.95 -8.42 4.23
C GLY A 171 5.77 -9.69 4.41
N ASN A 172 5.36 -10.51 5.36
CA ASN A 172 5.80 -11.90 5.52
C ASN A 172 4.69 -12.86 5.12
N GLY A 173 5.08 -14.05 4.65
CA GLY A 173 4.17 -15.07 4.18
C GLY A 173 3.84 -16.11 5.24
N ILE A 174 2.87 -16.95 4.94
CA ILE A 174 2.68 -18.25 5.59
C ILE A 174 2.56 -19.35 4.54
N ASP A 175 2.84 -20.60 4.92
CA ASP A 175 2.59 -21.78 4.08
C ASP A 175 1.23 -22.40 4.46
N PRO A 176 0.19 -22.27 3.61
CA PRO A 176 -1.13 -22.79 3.91
C PRO A 176 -1.18 -24.32 4.08
N THR A 177 -0.22 -25.05 3.50
CA THR A 177 -0.19 -26.52 3.58
C THR A 177 0.08 -27.04 4.99
N GLN A 178 0.56 -26.15 5.88
CA GLN A 178 0.82 -26.46 7.28
C GLN A 178 -0.41 -26.32 8.19
N PHE A 179 -1.57 -25.96 7.62
CA PHE A 179 -2.79 -25.70 8.37
C PHE A 179 -3.87 -26.72 8.04
N ALA A 180 -4.47 -27.29 9.08
CA ALA A 180 -5.69 -28.08 8.93
C ALA A 180 -6.88 -27.17 8.59
N PRO A 181 -7.92 -27.69 7.92
CA PRO A 181 -9.17 -26.97 7.75
C PRO A 181 -9.72 -26.45 9.07
N VAL A 182 -10.29 -25.24 9.05
CA VAL A 182 -10.93 -24.63 10.21
C VAL A 182 -12.08 -25.53 10.69
N LYS A 183 -12.19 -25.71 12.00
CA LYS A 183 -13.15 -26.61 12.65
C LYS A 183 -13.87 -25.96 13.84
N GLU A 184 -14.95 -26.57 14.29
CA GLU A 184 -15.64 -26.16 15.51
C GLU A 184 -14.75 -26.28 16.74
N ARG A 185 -14.98 -25.41 17.74
CA ARG A 185 -14.17 -25.36 18.96
C ARG A 185 -14.87 -26.09 20.10
N THR A 186 -14.18 -27.06 20.68
CA THR A 186 -14.69 -27.86 21.81
C THR A 186 -14.75 -27.05 23.10
N ASN A 187 -13.71 -26.25 23.37
CA ASN A 187 -13.71 -25.25 24.43
C ASN A 187 -13.84 -23.84 23.83
N PRO A 188 -15.00 -23.17 23.95
CA PRO A 188 -15.21 -21.84 23.41
C PRO A 188 -14.37 -20.76 24.10
N TYR A 189 -13.72 -21.07 25.24
CA TYR A 189 -12.92 -20.13 26.05
C TYR A 189 -11.42 -20.50 26.07
N SER A 190 -10.97 -21.35 25.14
CA SER A 190 -9.55 -21.69 25.02
C SER A 190 -8.77 -20.54 24.38
N CYS A 191 -7.71 -20.10 25.06
CA CYS A 191 -6.83 -19.02 24.64
C CYS A 191 -5.43 -19.54 24.32
N ILE A 192 -4.82 -18.98 23.29
CA ILE A 192 -3.42 -19.19 22.95
C ILE A 192 -2.64 -17.87 22.98
N TYR A 193 -1.44 -17.90 23.54
CA TYR A 193 -0.43 -16.83 23.43
C TYR A 193 0.85 -17.42 22.83
N ALA A 194 1.25 -16.95 21.64
CA ALA A 194 2.29 -17.58 20.84
C ALA A 194 3.37 -16.58 20.37
N SER A 195 3.79 -15.69 21.27
CA SER A 195 4.74 -14.62 20.99
C SER A 195 5.79 -14.54 22.11
N ASN A 196 6.87 -13.78 21.88
CA ASN A 196 7.90 -13.56 22.89
C ASN A 196 7.27 -13.02 24.19
N TYR A 197 7.58 -13.62 25.34
CA TYR A 197 6.93 -13.28 26.62
C TYR A 197 7.12 -11.82 27.04
N ALA A 198 8.12 -11.13 26.49
CA ALA A 198 8.32 -9.69 26.67
C ALA A 198 7.24 -8.83 25.99
N ARG A 199 6.48 -9.40 25.05
CA ARG A 199 5.46 -8.72 24.23
C ARG A 199 4.09 -8.74 24.91
N GLY A 200 4.06 -8.52 26.22
CA GLY A 200 2.81 -8.32 26.98
C GLY A 200 2.20 -9.55 27.64
N LEU A 201 2.91 -10.69 27.73
CA LEU A 201 2.41 -11.85 28.49
C LEU A 201 2.04 -11.46 29.94
N GLU A 202 2.79 -10.54 30.56
CA GLU A 202 2.51 -10.08 31.92
C GLU A 202 1.08 -9.55 32.12
N VAL A 203 0.50 -8.91 31.08
CA VAL A 203 -0.87 -8.41 31.11
C VAL A 203 -1.85 -9.58 31.26
N LEU A 204 -1.63 -10.70 30.55
CA LEU A 204 -2.43 -11.91 30.68
C LEU A 204 -2.26 -12.54 32.06
N LEU A 205 -1.02 -12.68 32.54
CA LEU A 205 -0.75 -13.31 33.85
C LEU A 205 -1.44 -12.55 34.99
N GLU A 206 -1.47 -11.20 34.91
CA GLU A 206 -2.11 -10.35 35.91
C GLU A 206 -3.64 -10.49 35.93
N ILE A 207 -4.28 -10.54 34.75
CA ILE A 207 -5.74 -10.56 34.67
C ILE A 207 -6.33 -11.98 34.78
N TRP A 208 -5.52 -13.02 34.56
CA TRP A 208 -6.01 -14.40 34.46
C TRP A 208 -6.84 -14.89 35.65
N PRO A 209 -6.49 -14.59 36.92
CA PRO A 209 -7.33 -14.98 38.06
C PRO A 209 -8.78 -14.48 37.94
N LYS A 210 -8.98 -13.26 37.43
CA LYS A 210 -10.32 -12.69 37.20
C LYS A 210 -11.03 -13.35 36.01
N VAL A 211 -10.28 -13.69 34.95
CA VAL A 211 -10.81 -14.44 33.80
C VAL A 211 -11.30 -15.81 34.24
N HIS A 212 -10.48 -16.56 34.98
CA HIS A 212 -10.83 -17.89 35.49
C HIS A 212 -11.99 -17.85 36.49
N GLN A 213 -12.07 -16.81 37.34
CA GLN A 213 -13.22 -16.63 38.23
C GLN A 213 -14.54 -16.46 37.45
N ALA A 214 -14.53 -15.66 36.38
CA ALA A 214 -15.71 -15.43 35.56
C ALA A 214 -16.04 -16.62 34.63
N TYR A 215 -15.01 -17.33 34.14
CA TYR A 215 -15.11 -18.45 33.22
C TYR A 215 -14.18 -19.60 33.67
N PRO A 216 -14.61 -20.46 34.63
CA PRO A 216 -13.76 -21.51 35.21
C PRO A 216 -13.30 -22.61 34.22
N LYS A 217 -13.85 -22.62 33.00
CA LYS A 217 -13.44 -23.53 31.91
C LYS A 217 -12.46 -22.89 30.93
N ALA A 218 -12.10 -21.62 31.11
CA ALA A 218 -11.11 -20.94 30.28
C ALA A 218 -9.74 -21.58 30.45
N THR A 219 -9.00 -21.71 29.36
CA THR A 219 -7.63 -22.22 29.36
C THR A 219 -6.70 -21.23 28.67
N LEU A 220 -5.44 -21.18 29.09
CA LEU A 220 -4.40 -20.38 28.45
C LEU A 220 -3.19 -21.26 28.17
N ASP A 221 -2.89 -21.44 26.89
CA ASP A 221 -1.73 -22.19 26.45
C ASP A 221 -0.67 -21.22 25.88
N LEU A 222 0.53 -21.25 26.47
CA LEU A 222 1.65 -20.38 26.12
C LEU A 222 2.66 -21.14 25.25
N TYR A 223 3.05 -20.54 24.13
CA TYR A 223 3.99 -21.11 23.16
C TYR A 223 5.04 -20.08 22.75
N TYR A 224 6.21 -20.11 23.38
CA TYR A 224 7.41 -19.41 22.90
C TYR A 224 8.64 -19.87 23.68
N GLY A 225 8.52 -19.92 25.01
CA GLY A 225 9.62 -20.15 25.93
C GLY A 225 10.25 -18.87 26.47
N TRP A 226 11.29 -19.03 27.29
CA TRP A 226 11.90 -17.93 28.05
C TRP A 226 13.10 -17.28 27.34
N GLN A 227 13.29 -17.55 26.05
CA GLN A 227 14.34 -16.94 25.23
C GLN A 227 13.94 -15.51 24.81
N HIS A 228 14.11 -14.54 25.71
CA HIS A 228 13.67 -13.16 25.49
C HIS A 228 14.80 -12.17 25.15
N TRP A 229 16.03 -12.63 24.91
CA TRP A 229 17.14 -11.81 24.39
C TRP A 229 17.43 -10.52 25.19
N GLY A 230 17.29 -10.58 26.52
CA GLY A 230 17.50 -9.42 27.40
C GLY A 230 16.36 -8.40 27.43
N LEU A 231 15.24 -8.65 26.74
CA LEU A 231 14.05 -7.78 26.77
C LEU A 231 13.33 -7.73 28.13
N ILE A 232 13.61 -8.69 29.02
CA ILE A 232 13.04 -8.79 30.36
C ILE A 232 14.21 -8.80 31.34
N SER A 233 14.14 -8.03 32.42
CA SER A 233 15.14 -8.09 33.49
C SER A 233 15.01 -9.40 34.29
N PRO A 234 16.10 -9.91 34.91
CA PRO A 234 16.03 -11.13 35.73
C PRO A 234 14.98 -11.06 36.85
N GLU A 235 14.78 -9.88 37.44
CA GLU A 235 13.76 -9.63 38.48
C GLU A 235 12.34 -9.76 37.92
N LYS A 236 12.09 -9.17 36.74
CA LYS A 236 10.80 -9.24 36.07
C LYS A 236 10.50 -10.65 35.59
N GLU A 237 11.50 -11.37 35.08
CA GLU A 237 11.38 -12.78 34.70
C GLU A 237 11.00 -13.64 35.92
N SER A 238 11.71 -13.49 37.04
CA SER A 238 11.42 -14.19 38.29
C SER A 238 9.99 -13.95 38.77
N LYS A 239 9.53 -12.68 38.73
CA LYS A 239 8.15 -12.30 39.04
C LYS A 239 7.14 -12.99 38.13
N MET A 240 7.36 -12.96 36.81
CA MET A 240 6.45 -13.58 35.83
C MET A 240 6.39 -15.10 36.00
N ARG A 241 7.52 -15.76 36.29
CA ARG A 241 7.57 -17.20 36.58
C ARG A 241 6.78 -17.56 37.84
N ALA A 242 6.92 -16.76 38.91
CA ALA A 242 6.14 -16.96 40.13
C ALA A 242 4.64 -16.76 39.89
N GLN A 243 4.25 -15.72 39.12
CA GLN A 243 2.86 -15.52 38.71
C GLN A 243 2.32 -16.69 37.90
N LEU A 244 3.08 -17.17 36.92
CA LEU A 244 2.71 -18.31 36.09
C LEU A 244 2.49 -19.58 36.94
N ALA A 245 3.38 -19.87 37.90
CA ALA A 245 3.22 -20.99 38.82
C ALA A 245 1.94 -20.87 39.68
N ASN A 246 1.61 -19.65 40.13
CA ASN A 246 0.42 -19.39 40.93
C ASN A 246 -0.89 -19.56 40.13
N ILE A 247 -0.89 -19.23 38.84
CA ILE A 247 -2.08 -19.34 37.98
C ILE A 247 -2.15 -20.67 37.22
N ALA A 248 -1.11 -21.51 37.24
CA ALA A 248 -1.13 -22.81 36.57
C ALA A 248 -2.34 -23.69 36.96
N PRO A 249 -2.76 -23.78 38.24
CA PRO A 249 -3.98 -24.51 38.62
C PRO A 249 -5.28 -23.93 38.04
N MET A 250 -5.23 -22.72 37.45
CA MET A 250 -6.37 -22.02 36.84
C MET A 250 -6.43 -22.25 35.31
N GLY A 251 -5.97 -23.41 34.84
CA GLY A 251 -6.01 -23.79 33.43
C GLY A 251 -4.93 -23.15 32.55
N VAL A 252 -3.78 -22.79 33.12
CA VAL A 252 -2.65 -22.19 32.37
C VAL A 252 -1.52 -23.19 32.18
N THR A 253 -1.05 -23.36 30.94
CA THR A 253 0.06 -24.26 30.60
C THR A 253 1.11 -23.54 29.75
N ASP A 254 2.38 -23.62 30.15
CA ASP A 254 3.53 -23.16 29.36
C ASP A 254 4.17 -24.35 28.64
N HIS A 255 3.99 -24.40 27.32
CA HIS A 255 4.53 -25.46 26.45
C HIS A 255 5.95 -25.13 25.97
N GLY A 256 6.45 -23.92 26.24
CA GLY A 256 7.75 -23.46 25.76
C GLY A 256 7.80 -23.34 24.24
N MET A 257 8.97 -23.63 23.67
CA MET A 257 9.19 -23.59 22.24
C MET A 257 8.85 -24.96 21.64
N VAL A 258 8.00 -24.97 20.61
CA VAL A 258 7.50 -26.20 19.98
C VAL A 258 7.67 -26.14 18.46
N SER A 259 7.52 -27.28 17.79
CA SER A 259 7.56 -27.36 16.33
C SER A 259 6.47 -26.50 15.67
N HIS A 260 6.67 -26.06 14.42
CA HIS A 260 5.61 -25.33 13.71
C HIS A 260 4.34 -26.17 13.51
N ALA A 261 4.48 -27.49 13.36
CA ALA A 261 3.35 -28.40 13.24
C ALA A 261 2.51 -28.41 14.52
N GLU A 262 3.14 -28.54 15.69
CA GLU A 262 2.46 -28.46 16.98
C GLU A 262 1.86 -27.07 17.21
N LEU A 263 2.58 -26.00 16.87
CA LEU A 263 2.09 -24.64 17.03
C LEU A 263 0.83 -24.39 16.18
N ASN A 264 0.83 -24.79 14.91
CA ASN A 264 -0.34 -24.66 14.04
C ASN A 264 -1.50 -25.52 14.53
N GLN A 265 -1.22 -26.71 15.07
CA GLN A 265 -2.25 -27.57 15.67
C GLN A 265 -2.84 -26.93 16.93
N ALA A 266 -2.03 -26.25 17.75
CA ALA A 266 -2.48 -25.50 18.92
C ALA A 266 -3.40 -24.34 18.51
N PHE A 267 -3.02 -23.56 17.50
CA PHE A 267 -3.87 -22.52 16.92
C PHE A 267 -5.20 -23.07 16.38
N ALA A 268 -5.18 -24.21 15.70
CA ALA A 268 -6.39 -24.86 15.17
C ALA A 268 -7.34 -25.36 16.28
N ASN A 269 -6.85 -25.53 17.51
CA ASN A 269 -7.63 -25.95 18.67
C ASN A 269 -8.09 -24.76 19.54
N ALA A 270 -7.37 -23.64 19.52
CA ALA A 270 -7.69 -22.47 20.31
C ALA A 270 -8.89 -21.70 19.76
N SER A 271 -9.77 -21.24 20.65
CA SER A 271 -10.89 -20.37 20.31
C SER A 271 -10.46 -18.94 20.06
N PHE A 272 -9.55 -18.44 20.89
CA PHE A 272 -9.05 -17.07 20.84
C PHE A 272 -7.52 -17.05 20.80
N TRP A 273 -6.96 -16.21 19.93
CA TRP A 273 -5.57 -15.80 20.05
C TRP A 273 -5.52 -14.52 20.86
N THR A 274 -5.06 -14.63 22.10
CA THR A 274 -4.99 -13.52 23.04
C THR A 274 -3.63 -12.85 22.95
N TYR A 275 -3.58 -11.59 22.51
CA TYR A 275 -2.34 -10.88 22.28
C TYR A 275 -2.40 -9.42 22.76
N PRO A 276 -2.24 -9.18 24.08
CA PRO A 276 -2.12 -7.83 24.62
C PRO A 276 -0.70 -7.29 24.39
N CYS A 277 -0.32 -7.10 23.14
CA CYS A 277 1.00 -6.60 22.80
C CYS A 277 1.19 -5.18 23.35
N ILE A 278 2.28 -4.97 24.10
CA ILE A 278 2.66 -3.67 24.69
C ILE A 278 3.91 -3.08 24.02
N ALA A 279 4.37 -3.71 22.95
CA ALA A 279 5.58 -3.31 22.23
C ALA A 279 5.25 -3.03 20.76
N PRO A 280 6.05 -2.21 20.06
CA PRO A 280 5.85 -1.99 18.65
C PRO A 280 5.97 -3.28 17.85
N GLU A 281 4.94 -3.56 17.04
CA GLU A 281 4.83 -4.76 16.22
C GLU A 281 5.04 -4.39 14.75
N THR A 282 6.01 -5.03 14.09
CA THR A 282 6.42 -4.66 12.72
C THR A 282 5.59 -5.36 11.66
N PHE A 283 5.07 -6.56 11.94
CA PHE A 283 4.18 -7.30 11.04
C PHE A 283 3.30 -8.33 11.75
N CYS A 284 3.83 -9.04 12.76
CA CYS A 284 3.12 -10.13 13.45
C CYS A 284 2.72 -11.33 12.57
N ILE A 285 3.70 -12.12 12.11
CA ILE A 285 3.41 -13.39 11.39
C ILE A 285 2.54 -14.35 12.22
N THR A 286 2.65 -14.32 13.55
CA THR A 286 1.77 -15.04 14.48
C THR A 286 0.29 -14.66 14.32
N GLY A 287 -0.02 -13.40 14.03
CA GLY A 287 -1.38 -12.94 13.78
C GLY A 287 -1.98 -13.51 12.49
N LEU A 288 -1.15 -13.72 11.45
CA LEU A 288 -1.56 -14.42 10.24
C LEU A 288 -1.87 -15.90 10.55
N ARG A 289 -1.02 -16.57 11.34
CA ARG A 289 -1.24 -17.97 11.77
C ARG A 289 -2.56 -18.12 12.54
N ALA A 290 -2.82 -17.22 13.49
CA ALA A 290 -4.05 -17.21 14.28
C ALA A 290 -5.30 -17.11 13.39
N GLN A 291 -5.31 -16.12 12.49
CA GLN A 291 -6.43 -15.88 11.58
C GLN A 291 -6.63 -17.04 10.60
N LEU A 292 -5.56 -17.58 10.00
CA LEU A 292 -5.69 -18.71 9.08
C LEU A 292 -6.20 -19.98 9.78
N ALA A 293 -5.77 -20.22 11.02
CA ALA A 293 -6.25 -21.36 11.81
C ALA A 293 -7.68 -21.17 12.36
N GLY A 294 -8.27 -19.97 12.23
CA GLY A 294 -9.60 -19.64 12.73
C GLY A 294 -9.65 -19.34 14.24
N ALA A 295 -8.51 -19.02 14.86
CA ALA A 295 -8.44 -18.52 16.23
C ALA A 295 -8.75 -17.02 16.24
N MET A 296 -9.84 -16.61 16.90
CA MET A 296 -10.31 -15.22 16.88
C MET A 296 -9.31 -14.31 17.61
N PRO A 297 -8.73 -13.30 16.94
CA PRO A 297 -7.81 -12.38 17.60
C PRO A 297 -8.51 -11.53 18.67
N VAL A 298 -7.93 -11.48 19.87
CA VAL A 298 -8.24 -10.51 20.92
C VAL A 298 -6.97 -9.71 21.20
N ILE A 299 -6.92 -8.46 20.79
CA ILE A 299 -5.65 -7.70 20.73
C ILE A 299 -5.73 -6.34 21.42
N ILE A 300 -4.57 -5.83 21.83
CA ILE A 300 -4.38 -4.39 21.97
C ILE A 300 -3.95 -3.87 20.58
N GLU A 301 -4.75 -3.01 19.97
CA GLU A 301 -4.47 -2.48 18.64
C GLU A 301 -3.30 -1.49 18.70
N GLY A 302 -2.32 -1.71 17.83
CA GLY A 302 -1.18 -0.82 17.68
C GLY A 302 -0.19 -1.29 16.61
N SER A 303 0.61 -0.35 16.12
CA SER A 303 1.64 -0.61 15.10
C SER A 303 1.10 -1.32 13.86
N ALA A 304 1.81 -2.33 13.32
CA ALA A 304 1.36 -3.06 12.13
C ALA A 304 0.18 -4.01 12.37
N LEU A 305 -0.29 -4.21 13.62
CA LEU A 305 -1.44 -5.09 13.88
C LEU A 305 -2.73 -4.57 13.23
N SER A 306 -2.86 -3.26 13.02
CA SER A 306 -3.99 -2.66 12.30
C SER A 306 -3.99 -3.02 10.81
N GLU A 307 -2.84 -3.39 10.24
CA GLU A 307 -2.69 -3.82 8.85
C GLU A 307 -2.83 -5.32 8.70
N THR A 308 -2.29 -6.10 9.64
CA THR A 308 -2.16 -7.56 9.51
C THR A 308 -3.19 -8.35 10.28
N VAL A 309 -3.95 -7.72 11.19
CA VAL A 309 -5.04 -8.34 11.96
C VAL A 309 -6.35 -7.54 11.83
N PRO A 310 -6.86 -7.35 10.59
CA PRO A 310 -8.00 -6.48 10.33
C PRO A 310 -9.31 -6.97 10.96
N GLN A 311 -9.45 -8.30 11.17
CA GLN A 311 -10.60 -8.91 11.82
C GLN A 311 -10.23 -9.32 13.25
N SER A 312 -10.52 -8.45 14.21
CA SER A 312 -10.16 -8.66 15.62
C SER A 312 -11.17 -8.04 16.60
N ILE A 313 -11.22 -8.61 17.79
CA ILE A 313 -11.82 -7.96 18.97
C ILE A 313 -10.68 -7.19 19.63
N LYS A 314 -10.82 -5.87 19.79
CA LYS A 314 -9.68 -5.02 20.09
C LYS A 314 -9.97 -3.91 21.10
N CYS A 315 -8.93 -3.51 21.82
CA CYS A 315 -8.89 -2.32 22.67
C CYS A 315 -7.61 -1.53 22.44
N SER A 316 -7.46 -0.39 23.13
CA SER A 316 -6.35 0.53 22.88
C SER A 316 -5.32 0.58 24.01
N SER A 317 -5.58 -0.07 25.15
CA SER A 317 -4.65 -0.10 26.28
C SER A 317 -4.71 -1.39 27.10
N PRO A 318 -3.66 -1.71 27.88
CA PRO A 318 -3.64 -2.87 28.78
C PRO A 318 -4.79 -2.89 29.80
N ASP A 319 -5.14 -1.75 30.38
CA ASP A 319 -6.19 -1.65 31.41
C ASP A 319 -7.59 -2.04 30.87
N GLN A 320 -7.81 -1.86 29.56
CA GLN A 320 -9.06 -2.23 28.88
C GLN A 320 -9.11 -3.71 28.50
N TYR A 321 -7.96 -4.41 28.52
CA TYR A 321 -7.83 -5.72 27.91
C TYR A 321 -8.64 -6.79 28.64
N LEU A 322 -8.74 -6.74 29.98
CA LEU A 322 -9.62 -7.64 30.74
C LEU A 322 -11.09 -7.52 30.30
N GLY A 323 -11.61 -6.29 30.23
CA GLY A 323 -13.00 -6.06 29.80
C GLY A 323 -13.25 -6.57 28.38
N THR A 324 -12.26 -6.36 27.50
CA THR A 324 -12.30 -6.81 26.10
C THR A 324 -12.31 -8.32 25.99
N LEU A 325 -11.47 -9.03 26.76
CA LEU A 325 -11.43 -10.49 26.79
C LEU A 325 -12.72 -11.09 27.37
N LEU A 326 -13.25 -10.52 28.46
CA LEU A 326 -14.52 -10.97 29.03
C LEU A 326 -15.71 -10.75 28.07
N ALA A 327 -15.68 -9.66 27.30
CA ALA A 327 -16.67 -9.39 26.25
C ALA A 327 -16.53 -10.33 25.04
N ALA A 328 -15.31 -10.73 24.68
CA ALA A 328 -15.07 -11.76 23.68
C ALA A 328 -15.67 -13.09 24.13
N PHE A 329 -15.45 -13.48 25.40
CA PHE A 329 -15.97 -14.71 25.96
C PHE A 329 -17.50 -14.72 26.04
N SER A 330 -18.12 -13.61 26.44
CA SER A 330 -19.59 -13.53 26.52
C SER A 330 -20.25 -13.71 25.15
N ASN A 331 -19.56 -13.34 24.08
CA ASN A 331 -20.01 -13.51 22.70
C ASN A 331 -19.43 -14.74 21.99
N ALA A 332 -18.65 -15.60 22.66
CA ALA A 332 -17.96 -16.72 22.01
C ALA A 332 -18.92 -17.67 21.28
N HIS A 333 -20.12 -17.90 21.81
CA HIS A 333 -21.16 -18.74 21.22
C HIS A 333 -21.74 -18.18 19.90
N LYS A 334 -21.50 -16.90 19.59
CA LYS A 334 -21.94 -16.25 18.35
C LYS A 334 -20.91 -16.39 17.23
N ILE A 335 -19.67 -16.76 17.55
CA ILE A 335 -18.60 -16.91 16.57
C ILE A 335 -18.79 -18.25 15.85
N THR A 336 -19.32 -18.20 14.63
CA THR A 336 -19.60 -19.40 13.85
C THR A 336 -18.35 -19.97 13.18
N LEU A 337 -18.41 -21.22 12.69
CA LEU A 337 -17.37 -21.78 11.84
C LEU A 337 -17.08 -20.91 10.60
N GLN A 338 -18.12 -20.31 10.02
CA GLN A 338 -17.97 -19.44 8.86
C GLN A 338 -17.21 -18.17 9.20
N ASP A 339 -17.46 -17.57 10.37
CA ASP A 339 -16.72 -16.38 10.81
C ASP A 339 -15.23 -16.71 11.01
N ARG A 340 -14.93 -17.89 11.58
CA ARG A 340 -13.56 -18.36 11.76
C ARG A 340 -12.85 -18.60 10.44
N ALA A 341 -13.54 -19.19 9.46
CA ALA A 341 -12.98 -19.43 8.13
C ALA A 341 -12.65 -18.13 7.38
N LYS A 342 -13.48 -17.10 7.55
CA LYS A 342 -13.30 -15.78 6.90
C LYS A 342 -12.07 -15.01 7.40
N LEU A 343 -11.58 -15.29 8.61
CA LEU A 343 -10.45 -14.58 9.20
C LEU A 343 -9.20 -14.63 8.30
N GLY A 344 -8.91 -15.79 7.70
CA GLY A 344 -7.69 -16.03 6.94
C GLY A 344 -7.78 -15.85 5.42
N GLU A 345 -8.94 -15.50 4.86
CA GLU A 345 -9.14 -15.49 3.40
C GLU A 345 -8.19 -14.53 2.66
N PHE A 346 -7.95 -13.34 3.23
CA PHE A 346 -7.04 -12.36 2.63
C PHE A 346 -5.58 -12.86 2.62
N ILE A 347 -5.20 -13.71 3.56
CA ILE A 347 -3.84 -14.23 3.70
C ILE A 347 -3.51 -15.17 2.55
N LEU A 348 -4.45 -16.04 2.17
CA LEU A 348 -4.30 -16.97 1.06
C LEU A 348 -4.10 -16.25 -0.28
N LYS A 349 -4.70 -15.06 -0.42
CA LYS A 349 -4.59 -14.24 -1.62
C LYS A 349 -3.28 -13.46 -1.67
N ASP A 350 -2.90 -12.83 -0.57
CA ASP A 350 -1.90 -11.75 -0.60
C ASP A 350 -0.59 -12.06 0.12
N TYR A 351 -0.60 -13.03 1.06
CA TYR A 351 0.46 -13.28 2.04
C TYR A 351 0.85 -14.78 2.15
N THR A 352 0.85 -15.50 1.03
CA THR A 352 1.55 -16.80 0.96
C THR A 352 2.98 -16.59 0.51
N TRP A 353 3.91 -17.45 0.96
CA TRP A 353 5.31 -17.34 0.54
C TRP A 353 5.50 -17.41 -0.97
N ASP A 354 4.71 -18.22 -1.66
CA ASP A 354 4.76 -18.32 -3.13
C ASP A 354 4.31 -17.01 -3.80
N VAL A 355 3.24 -16.36 -3.31
CA VAL A 355 2.78 -15.05 -3.80
C VAL A 355 3.85 -13.98 -3.57
N LEU A 356 4.48 -13.96 -2.38
CA LEU A 356 5.52 -12.99 -2.07
C LEU A 356 6.78 -13.20 -2.92
N ALA A 357 7.20 -14.44 -3.12
CA ALA A 357 8.35 -14.76 -3.97
C ALA A 357 8.11 -14.39 -5.44
N GLN A 358 6.89 -14.51 -5.95
CA GLN A 358 6.53 -14.00 -7.27
C GLN A 358 6.63 -12.48 -7.37
N LYS A 359 6.14 -11.76 -6.34
CA LYS A 359 6.27 -10.29 -6.27
C LYS A 359 7.75 -9.86 -6.20
N TRP A 360 8.57 -10.59 -5.45
CA TRP A 360 10.02 -10.35 -5.37
C TRP A 360 10.72 -10.63 -6.69
N LYS A 361 10.41 -11.75 -7.35
CA LYS A 361 10.91 -12.08 -8.69
C LYS A 361 10.63 -10.95 -9.68
N ALA A 362 9.39 -10.45 -9.72
CA ALA A 362 9.03 -9.33 -10.58
C ALA A 362 9.87 -8.08 -10.31
N LEU A 363 10.17 -7.79 -9.03
CA LEU A 363 11.07 -6.69 -8.65
C LEU A 363 12.52 -6.95 -9.09
N PHE A 364 13.03 -8.17 -8.90
CA PHE A 364 14.40 -8.56 -9.22
C PHE A 364 14.66 -8.59 -10.72
N GLU A 365 13.68 -8.99 -11.52
CA GLU A 365 13.82 -9.15 -12.97
C GLU A 365 13.60 -7.86 -13.75
N LYS A 366 13.16 -6.80 -13.08
CA LYS A 366 13.11 -5.45 -13.66
C LYS A 366 14.52 -5.04 -14.10
N SER A 367 14.81 -5.05 -15.40
CA SER A 367 16.18 -5.01 -15.96
C SER A 367 17.00 -3.79 -15.54
N GLY A 368 18.29 -3.99 -15.26
CA GLY A 368 19.26 -2.96 -14.88
C GLY A 368 19.73 -2.02 -16.01
N THR A 369 19.03 -1.93 -17.14
CA THR A 369 19.11 -0.76 -18.04
C THR A 369 18.41 0.46 -17.43
N ASP A 370 17.78 0.27 -16.28
CA ASP A 370 16.98 1.25 -15.56
C ASP A 370 17.78 2.00 -14.48
N GLU A 371 19.13 1.99 -14.53
CA GLU A 371 19.92 3.05 -13.86
C GLU A 371 19.68 4.43 -14.50
N GLU A 372 19.01 4.46 -15.67
CA GLU A 372 18.22 5.58 -16.18
C GLU A 372 16.70 5.29 -16.13
N ILE A 373 16.19 4.89 -14.98
CA ILE A 373 14.83 5.26 -14.58
C ILE A 373 14.96 6.32 -13.49
N VAL A 374 15.27 7.54 -13.93
CA VAL A 374 14.40 8.66 -13.54
C VAL A 374 12.99 8.14 -13.73
N LEU A 375 12.29 7.80 -12.63
CA LEU A 375 10.88 7.42 -12.57
C LEU A 375 10.23 7.53 -13.94
N ALA A 376 10.22 6.44 -14.73
CA ALA A 376 10.02 6.53 -16.17
C ALA A 376 8.69 7.22 -16.30
N GLN A 377 8.74 8.48 -16.71
CA GLN A 377 7.52 9.24 -16.87
C GLN A 377 6.73 8.39 -17.84
N PRO A 378 5.49 8.03 -17.50
CA PRO A 378 4.67 7.22 -18.38
C PRO A 378 4.84 7.82 -19.77
N ASN A 379 5.35 7.05 -20.74
CA ASN A 379 5.54 7.54 -22.11
C ASN A 379 4.17 7.62 -22.78
N LYS A 380 3.31 8.41 -22.17
CA LYS A 380 1.89 8.51 -22.33
C LYS A 380 1.61 9.97 -22.51
N THR A 381 1.08 10.27 -23.68
CA THR A 381 0.71 11.63 -24.02
C THR A 381 -0.53 12.03 -23.23
N VAL A 382 -0.52 13.26 -22.70
CA VAL A 382 -1.62 13.78 -21.88
C VAL A 382 -2.16 15.05 -22.52
N PHE A 383 -3.45 15.08 -22.80
CA PHE A 383 -4.17 16.29 -23.18
C PHE A 383 -4.72 16.95 -21.92
N VAL A 384 -4.13 18.07 -21.52
CA VAL A 384 -4.54 18.82 -20.32
C VAL A 384 -5.52 19.91 -20.72
N ALA A 385 -6.75 19.89 -20.20
CA ALA A 385 -7.74 20.93 -20.43
C ALA A 385 -7.89 21.84 -19.21
N VAL A 386 -7.67 23.13 -19.45
CA VAL A 386 -7.80 24.21 -18.48
C VAL A 386 -8.90 25.15 -18.95
N LEU A 387 -9.89 25.37 -18.10
CA LEU A 387 -10.92 26.39 -18.31
C LEU A 387 -10.63 27.57 -17.38
N ALA A 388 -10.47 28.76 -17.94
CA ALA A 388 -10.15 29.95 -17.15
C ALA A 388 -11.01 31.13 -17.61
N ARG A 389 -11.82 31.66 -16.70
CA ARG A 389 -12.60 32.88 -16.93
C ARG A 389 -12.60 33.72 -15.65
N ASN A 390 -12.15 34.97 -15.73
CA ASN A 390 -12.05 35.87 -14.58
C ASN A 390 -11.18 35.33 -13.42
N LYS A 391 -10.02 34.74 -13.75
CA LYS A 391 -9.12 34.03 -12.82
C LYS A 391 -7.69 34.58 -12.86
N ASP A 392 -7.50 35.84 -13.25
CA ASP A 392 -6.18 36.50 -13.34
C ASP A 392 -5.34 36.37 -12.06
N HIS A 393 -6.02 36.36 -10.90
CA HIS A 393 -5.46 36.36 -9.57
C HIS A 393 -4.95 34.99 -9.11
N VAL A 394 -5.53 33.89 -9.60
CA VAL A 394 -5.08 32.52 -9.25
C VAL A 394 -4.17 31.90 -10.30
N LEU A 395 -4.31 32.32 -11.56
CA LEU A 395 -3.56 31.77 -12.69
C LEU A 395 -2.03 31.75 -12.48
N PRO A 396 -1.37 32.75 -11.88
CA PRO A 396 0.07 32.69 -11.62
C PRO A 396 0.48 31.49 -10.75
N LYS A 397 -0.27 31.19 -9.67
CA LYS A 397 0.00 30.04 -8.80
C LYS A 397 -0.36 28.73 -9.51
N PHE A 398 -1.49 28.69 -10.20
CA PHE A 398 -1.92 27.52 -10.96
C PHE A 398 -0.92 27.13 -12.06
N PHE A 399 -0.45 28.10 -12.85
CA PHE A 399 0.56 27.86 -13.86
C PHE A 399 1.88 27.40 -13.25
N LYS A 400 2.23 27.86 -12.05
CA LYS A 400 3.39 27.33 -11.32
C LYS A 400 3.20 25.86 -10.93
N CYS A 401 2.00 25.45 -10.54
CA CYS A 401 1.68 24.03 -10.33
C CYS A 401 1.88 23.22 -11.62
N LEU A 402 1.35 23.67 -12.76
CA LEU A 402 1.55 23.00 -14.06
C LEU A 402 3.02 22.91 -14.46
N GLU A 403 3.78 24.00 -14.30
CA GLU A 403 5.21 24.04 -14.60
C GLU A 403 6.05 23.09 -13.72
N ASN A 404 5.60 22.85 -12.49
CA ASN A 404 6.29 22.03 -11.51
C ASN A 404 5.85 20.56 -11.53
N LEU A 405 4.91 20.16 -12.39
CA LEU A 405 4.53 18.76 -12.53
C LEU A 405 5.77 17.91 -12.87
N ASP A 406 5.95 16.80 -12.14
CA ASP A 406 6.93 15.75 -12.45
C ASP A 406 6.40 14.89 -13.62
N TYR A 407 6.24 15.52 -14.78
CA TYR A 407 5.80 14.88 -16.01
C TYR A 407 6.51 15.51 -17.21
N ASP A 408 6.72 14.75 -18.29
CA ASP A 408 7.46 15.25 -19.44
C ASP A 408 6.56 16.25 -20.15
N LYS A 409 6.96 17.52 -20.13
CA LYS A 409 6.23 18.58 -20.81
C LYS A 409 6.12 18.28 -22.31
N LYS A 410 7.08 17.56 -22.90
CA LYS A 410 7.04 17.10 -24.31
C LYS A 410 6.03 16.00 -24.59
N LEU A 411 5.40 15.43 -23.57
CA LEU A 411 4.26 14.52 -23.70
C LEU A 411 2.92 15.22 -23.43
N MET A 412 2.93 16.49 -23.02
CA MET A 412 1.74 17.23 -22.62
C MET A 412 1.30 18.24 -23.68
N THR A 413 0.05 18.12 -24.13
CA THR A 413 -0.63 19.17 -24.89
C THR A 413 -1.50 19.96 -23.93
N ILE A 414 -1.25 21.26 -23.78
CA ILE A 414 -2.02 22.14 -22.90
C ILE A 414 -3.08 22.87 -23.73
N TYR A 415 -4.35 22.56 -23.48
CA TYR A 415 -5.49 23.26 -24.07
C TYR A 415 -6.09 24.21 -23.03
N ILE A 416 -6.06 25.50 -23.34
CA ILE A 416 -6.61 26.56 -22.50
C ILE A 416 -7.80 27.17 -23.22
N ASN A 417 -8.98 27.10 -22.60
CA ASN A 417 -10.16 27.80 -23.06
C ASN A 417 -10.48 28.96 -22.13
N THR A 418 -10.71 30.12 -22.72
CA THR A 418 -11.14 31.32 -22.01
C THR A 418 -12.19 32.05 -22.83
N ASN A 419 -13.09 32.76 -22.16
CA ASN A 419 -14.19 33.49 -22.81
C ASN A 419 -14.68 34.63 -21.92
N ASN A 420 -15.16 35.71 -22.52
CA ASN A 420 -15.89 36.80 -21.87
C ASN A 420 -15.25 37.26 -20.54
N ASN A 421 -13.93 37.49 -20.54
CA ASN A 421 -13.21 37.96 -19.36
C ASN A 421 -13.44 39.45 -19.12
N SER A 422 -13.62 39.83 -17.87
CA SER A 422 -13.68 41.22 -17.39
C SER A 422 -12.40 41.65 -16.65
N ASP A 423 -11.41 40.75 -16.51
CA ASP A 423 -10.15 40.97 -15.82
C ASP A 423 -8.93 40.67 -16.73
N ASP A 424 -7.72 40.63 -16.16
CA ASP A 424 -6.48 40.42 -16.90
C ASP A 424 -6.23 38.93 -17.28
N THR A 425 -7.23 38.03 -17.19
CA THR A 425 -7.08 36.58 -17.43
C THR A 425 -6.40 36.27 -18.75
N LEU A 426 -6.90 36.84 -19.86
CA LEU A 426 -6.36 36.60 -21.19
C LEU A 426 -4.91 37.08 -21.30
N LYS A 427 -4.57 38.20 -20.66
CA LYS A 427 -3.21 38.75 -20.64
C LYS A 427 -2.26 37.87 -19.85
N VAL A 428 -2.67 37.34 -18.69
CA VAL A 428 -1.88 36.39 -17.89
C VAL A 428 -1.64 35.10 -18.67
N ILE A 429 -2.67 34.55 -19.33
CA ILE A 429 -2.55 33.37 -20.19
C ILE A 429 -1.59 33.63 -21.35
N ALA A 430 -1.77 34.73 -22.09
CA ALA A 430 -0.91 35.07 -23.22
C ALA A 430 0.57 35.22 -22.81
N ASN A 431 0.83 35.88 -21.68
CA ASN A 431 2.17 36.03 -21.12
C ASN A 431 2.78 34.68 -20.71
N TRP A 432 1.99 33.78 -20.14
CA TRP A 432 2.47 32.44 -19.78
C TRP A 432 2.80 31.61 -21.02
N ILE A 433 1.92 31.60 -22.03
CA ILE A 433 2.13 30.89 -23.30
C ILE A 433 3.41 31.39 -23.98
N ALA A 434 3.59 32.71 -24.09
CA ALA A 434 4.77 33.30 -24.73
C ALA A 434 6.10 32.86 -24.09
N LYS A 435 6.09 32.57 -22.78
CA LYS A 435 7.28 32.13 -22.03
C LYS A 435 7.47 30.61 -22.07
N ASN A 436 6.38 29.83 -22.11
CA ASN A 436 6.42 28.41 -21.81
C ASN A 436 6.08 27.47 -22.97
N LYS A 437 5.51 27.97 -24.08
CA LYS A 437 5.02 27.13 -25.18
C LYS A 437 6.07 26.14 -25.68
N GLU A 438 7.32 26.58 -25.84
CA GLU A 438 8.43 25.77 -26.34
C GLU A 438 8.82 24.59 -25.42
N HIS A 439 8.38 24.58 -24.16
CA HIS A 439 8.65 23.46 -23.25
C HIS A 439 7.65 22.31 -23.41
N TYR A 440 6.43 22.59 -23.89
CA TYR A 440 5.37 21.61 -24.01
C TYR A 440 5.38 20.91 -25.39
N LYS A 441 4.59 19.84 -25.55
CA LYS A 441 4.33 19.21 -26.85
C LYS A 441 3.61 20.19 -27.77
N ASP A 442 2.56 20.80 -27.24
CA ASP A 442 1.79 21.86 -27.88
C ASP A 442 1.02 22.66 -26.83
N VAL A 443 0.70 23.92 -27.15
CA VAL A 443 -0.15 24.78 -26.32
C VAL A 443 -1.18 25.44 -27.21
N ILE A 444 -2.44 25.11 -26.98
CA ILE A 444 -3.60 25.54 -27.77
C ILE A 444 -4.43 26.50 -26.93
N LEU A 445 -4.59 27.73 -27.42
CA LEU A 445 -5.48 28.73 -26.82
C LEU A 445 -6.75 28.85 -27.66
N GLU A 446 -7.90 28.63 -27.04
CA GLU A 446 -9.21 28.96 -27.61
C GLU A 446 -9.82 30.11 -26.80
N ASN A 447 -9.92 31.27 -27.45
CA ASN A 447 -10.53 32.47 -26.88
C ASN A 447 -11.73 32.87 -27.75
N LYS A 448 -12.93 32.40 -27.39
CA LYS A 448 -14.17 32.70 -28.12
C LYS A 448 -15.26 33.10 -27.15
N ASP A 449 -15.74 34.32 -27.30
CA ASP A 449 -16.85 34.83 -26.52
C ASP A 449 -18.14 34.07 -26.83
N VAL A 450 -18.91 33.76 -25.79
CA VAL A 450 -20.26 33.22 -25.88
C VAL A 450 -21.28 34.36 -25.86
N ALA A 451 -22.37 34.21 -26.61
CA ALA A 451 -23.36 35.26 -26.83
C ALA A 451 -24.18 35.62 -25.58
N GLU A 452 -24.37 34.69 -24.65
CA GLU A 452 -25.12 34.89 -23.41
C GLU A 452 -24.17 34.98 -22.20
N VAL A 453 -23.88 36.21 -21.75
CA VAL A 453 -23.08 36.47 -20.55
C VAL A 453 -24.00 36.81 -19.39
N MET A 454 -24.28 35.83 -18.52
CA MET A 454 -25.34 35.98 -17.50
C MET A 454 -24.87 36.33 -16.09
N SER A 455 -23.55 36.39 -15.81
CA SER A 455 -23.01 36.89 -14.53
C SER A 455 -21.49 37.05 -14.59
N THR A 456 -20.94 38.03 -13.88
CA THR A 456 -19.49 38.18 -13.65
C THR A 456 -19.02 37.57 -12.33
N ASN A 457 -19.95 37.10 -11.49
CA ASN A 457 -19.62 36.54 -10.18
C ASN A 457 -19.02 35.12 -10.31
N PRO A 458 -17.87 34.83 -9.66
CA PRO A 458 -17.19 33.54 -9.76
C PRO A 458 -18.07 32.33 -9.41
N HIS A 459 -18.93 32.44 -8.38
CA HIS A 459 -19.75 31.34 -7.84
C HIS A 459 -21.26 31.53 -8.08
N ASP A 460 -21.67 32.06 -9.23
CA ASP A 460 -23.09 32.13 -9.59
C ASP A 460 -23.56 30.83 -10.28
N TRP A 461 -24.44 30.07 -9.64
CA TRP A 461 -24.84 28.69 -9.99
C TRP A 461 -26.17 28.65 -10.79
N ALA A 462 -26.34 29.56 -11.76
CA ALA A 462 -27.53 29.56 -12.61
C ALA A 462 -27.51 28.39 -13.64
N PRO A 463 -28.64 27.69 -13.89
CA PRO A 463 -28.69 26.56 -14.83
C PRO A 463 -28.20 26.89 -16.26
N THR A 464 -28.46 28.10 -16.75
CA THR A 464 -28.01 28.57 -18.07
C THR A 464 -26.48 28.66 -18.16
N ARG A 465 -25.79 29.04 -17.07
CA ARG A 465 -24.33 29.04 -17.00
C ARG A 465 -23.75 27.63 -17.08
N PHE A 466 -24.40 26.66 -16.46
CA PHE A 466 -23.95 25.26 -16.51
C PHE A 466 -24.11 24.65 -17.91
N LYS A 467 -25.12 25.03 -18.69
CA LYS A 467 -25.21 24.65 -20.11
C LYS A 467 -24.06 25.21 -20.96
N ILE A 468 -23.65 26.45 -20.70
CA ILE A 468 -22.47 27.03 -21.35
C ILE A 468 -21.21 26.27 -20.95
N LEU A 469 -21.02 26.03 -19.64
CA LEU A 469 -19.86 25.29 -19.13
C LEU A 469 -19.80 23.85 -19.67
N ALA A 470 -20.95 23.16 -19.73
CA ALA A 470 -21.11 21.84 -20.32
C ALA A 470 -20.64 21.82 -21.77
N ASN A 471 -21.05 22.79 -22.59
CA ASN A 471 -20.60 22.92 -23.97
C ASN A 471 -19.09 23.16 -24.09
N ILE A 472 -18.50 23.98 -23.21
CA ILE A 472 -17.05 24.25 -23.18
C ILE A 472 -16.28 22.98 -22.77
N ARG A 473 -16.73 22.28 -21.72
CA ARG A 473 -16.14 20.99 -21.29
C ARG A 473 -16.23 19.96 -22.39
N ASN A 474 -17.40 19.80 -23.01
CA ASN A 474 -17.60 18.88 -24.13
C ASN A 474 -16.71 19.23 -25.32
N ARG A 475 -16.52 20.53 -25.61
CA ARG A 475 -15.57 20.97 -26.64
C ARG A 475 -14.13 20.53 -26.33
N SER A 476 -13.69 20.62 -25.08
CA SER A 476 -12.37 20.15 -24.67
C SER A 476 -12.21 18.63 -24.74
N LEU A 477 -13.29 17.87 -24.47
CA LEU A 477 -13.33 16.41 -24.63
C LEU A 477 -13.23 16.01 -26.11
N GLU A 478 -13.95 16.68 -27.01
CA GLU A 478 -13.81 16.46 -28.45
C GLU A 478 -12.40 16.79 -28.94
N LYS A 479 -11.78 17.85 -28.43
CA LYS A 479 -10.37 18.17 -28.73
C LYS A 479 -9.41 17.11 -28.20
N ALA A 480 -9.67 16.55 -27.03
CA ALA A 480 -8.87 15.44 -26.50
C ALA A 480 -8.98 14.20 -27.40
N LYS A 481 -10.17 13.86 -27.92
CA LYS A 481 -10.37 12.79 -28.91
C LYS A 481 -9.57 13.05 -30.19
N GLU A 482 -9.65 14.26 -30.74
CA GLU A 482 -8.91 14.67 -31.93
C GLU A 482 -7.37 14.55 -31.74
N SER A 483 -6.88 14.87 -30.54
CA SER A 483 -5.44 14.85 -30.22
C SER A 483 -4.82 13.45 -30.20
N LYS A 484 -5.64 12.40 -30.02
CA LYS A 484 -5.22 11.01 -29.81
C LYS A 484 -4.22 10.84 -28.66
N ALA A 485 -4.28 11.70 -27.64
CA ALA A 485 -3.50 11.54 -26.43
C ALA A 485 -3.92 10.26 -25.68
N ASP A 486 -3.01 9.63 -24.94
CA ASP A 486 -3.31 8.45 -24.13
C ASP A 486 -4.28 8.78 -22.97
N TYR A 487 -4.18 9.98 -22.43
CA TYR A 487 -5.03 10.46 -21.35
C TYR A 487 -5.57 11.87 -21.61
N TYR A 488 -6.74 12.14 -21.05
CA TYR A 488 -7.36 13.45 -20.96
C TYR A 488 -7.40 13.89 -19.49
N PHE A 489 -6.66 14.94 -19.16
CA PHE A 489 -6.57 15.48 -17.80
C PHE A 489 -7.35 16.78 -17.69
N VAL A 490 -8.42 16.75 -16.92
CA VAL A 490 -9.22 17.91 -16.57
C VAL A 490 -8.65 18.51 -15.30
N VAL A 491 -8.33 19.81 -15.32
CA VAL A 491 -7.84 20.53 -14.14
C VAL A 491 -8.38 21.96 -14.13
N ASP A 492 -9.04 22.32 -13.03
CA ASP A 492 -9.58 23.66 -12.84
C ASP A 492 -8.50 24.63 -12.37
N CYS A 493 -8.55 25.87 -12.85
CA CYS A 493 -7.50 26.85 -12.61
C CYS A 493 -7.46 27.41 -11.17
N ASP A 494 -8.43 27.05 -10.35
CA ASP A 494 -8.50 27.28 -8.90
C ASP A 494 -8.22 26.01 -8.07
N ASN A 495 -7.73 24.95 -8.72
CA ASN A 495 -7.23 23.73 -8.09
C ASN A 495 -5.70 23.67 -8.17
N PHE A 496 -5.04 23.74 -7.02
CA PHE A 496 -3.58 23.79 -6.91
C PHE A 496 -3.02 22.41 -6.57
N ILE A 497 -2.50 21.73 -7.59
CA ILE A 497 -1.96 20.37 -7.50
C ILE A 497 -0.46 20.34 -7.22
N VAL A 498 0.02 19.29 -6.55
CA VAL A 498 1.44 19.08 -6.24
C VAL A 498 2.19 18.37 -7.39
N PRO A 499 3.53 18.47 -7.48
CA PRO A 499 4.33 17.93 -8.59
C PRO A 499 4.04 16.49 -9.00
N SER A 500 3.85 15.57 -8.04
CA SER A 500 3.69 14.14 -8.35
C SER A 500 2.30 13.76 -8.87
N THR A 501 1.34 14.69 -8.87
CA THR A 501 -0.09 14.38 -9.08
C THR A 501 -0.37 13.68 -10.40
N LEU A 502 -0.04 14.32 -11.53
CA LEU A 502 -0.35 13.77 -12.84
C LEU A 502 0.31 12.40 -13.06
N LYS A 503 1.58 12.29 -12.67
CA LYS A 503 2.35 11.05 -12.74
C LYS A 503 1.68 9.94 -11.96
N ASP A 504 1.32 10.16 -10.70
CA ASP A 504 0.69 9.14 -9.86
C ASP A 504 -0.66 8.68 -10.46
N LEU A 505 -1.48 9.62 -10.95
CA LEU A 505 -2.78 9.29 -11.56
C LEU A 505 -2.61 8.44 -12.84
N VAL A 506 -1.65 8.78 -13.70
CA VAL A 506 -1.34 8.01 -14.91
C VAL A 506 -0.85 6.60 -14.56
N HIS A 507 -0.01 6.45 -13.53
CA HIS A 507 0.49 5.14 -13.09
C HIS A 507 -0.61 4.22 -12.56
N LYS A 508 -1.73 4.76 -12.06
CA LYS A 508 -2.85 3.96 -11.56
C LYS A 508 -3.69 3.33 -12.68
N ASP A 509 -3.56 3.81 -13.93
CA ASP A 509 -4.28 3.33 -15.13
C ASP A 509 -5.75 2.96 -14.87
N ARG A 510 -6.49 3.93 -14.32
CA ARG A 510 -7.94 3.79 -14.08
C ARG A 510 -8.74 4.43 -15.20
N PRO A 511 -9.99 3.98 -15.43
CA PRO A 511 -10.85 4.58 -16.45
C PRO A 511 -11.04 6.09 -16.23
N ILE A 512 -11.43 6.47 -15.00
CA ILE A 512 -11.54 7.85 -14.52
C ILE A 512 -10.99 7.90 -13.09
N ILE A 513 -10.03 8.78 -12.80
CA ILE A 513 -9.46 8.92 -11.45
C ILE A 513 -9.20 10.38 -11.09
N ALA A 514 -9.60 10.77 -9.89
CA ALA A 514 -9.35 12.08 -9.31
C ALA A 514 -8.34 12.02 -8.17
N PRO A 515 -7.45 13.01 -8.02
CA PRO A 515 -6.71 13.22 -6.78
C PRO A 515 -7.63 13.85 -5.74
N LEU A 516 -7.60 13.41 -4.47
CA LEU A 516 -8.35 14.08 -3.41
C LEU A 516 -7.78 15.49 -3.19
N LEU A 517 -8.60 16.50 -3.42
CA LEU A 517 -8.32 17.91 -3.14
C LEU A 517 -9.24 18.40 -2.03
N ARG A 518 -8.65 18.84 -0.91
CA ARG A 518 -9.42 19.47 0.16
C ARG A 518 -9.67 20.93 -0.15
N SER A 519 -10.81 21.43 0.31
CA SER A 519 -11.16 22.83 0.14
C SER A 519 -10.38 23.75 1.08
N ILE A 520 -10.02 24.91 0.53
CA ILE A 520 -9.53 26.09 1.22
C ILE A 520 -10.32 27.30 0.67
N PRO A 521 -10.39 28.45 1.37
CA PRO A 521 -9.79 28.76 2.66
C PRO A 521 -10.72 28.54 3.86
N GLU A 522 -11.96 28.14 3.64
CA GLU A 522 -12.96 28.06 4.70
C GLU A 522 -12.57 26.98 5.74
N PRO A 523 -12.53 27.31 7.04
CA PRO A 523 -12.17 26.35 8.06
C PRO A 523 -13.25 25.28 8.20
N CYS A 524 -12.82 24.02 8.32
CA CYS A 524 -13.68 22.84 8.45
C CYS A 524 -14.66 22.64 7.28
N ASP A 525 -14.35 23.18 6.09
CA ASP A 525 -15.12 22.93 4.89
C ASP A 525 -15.01 21.46 4.48
N ARG A 526 -16.16 20.81 4.36
CA ARG A 526 -16.27 19.40 4.00
C ARG A 526 -16.37 19.20 2.49
N TYR A 527 -16.42 20.27 1.70
CA TYR A 527 -16.44 20.16 0.24
C TYR A 527 -15.13 19.54 -0.26
N ALA A 528 -15.24 18.59 -1.18
CA ALA A 528 -14.13 17.93 -1.85
C ALA A 528 -14.54 17.59 -3.28
N ASN A 529 -13.59 17.24 -4.13
CA ASN A 529 -13.79 17.01 -5.55
C ASN A 529 -14.42 15.65 -5.92
N PHE A 530 -15.27 15.09 -5.06
CA PHE A 530 -15.95 13.81 -5.26
C PHE A 530 -17.20 13.68 -4.38
N PHE A 531 -18.11 12.79 -4.76
CA PHE A 531 -19.17 12.30 -3.86
C PHE A 531 -18.92 10.85 -3.49
N CYS A 532 -19.06 10.49 -2.22
CA CYS A 532 -18.87 9.11 -1.77
C CYS A 532 -20.10 8.24 -2.08
N ASP A 533 -21.29 8.82 -2.12
CA ASP A 533 -22.51 8.22 -2.67
C ASP A 533 -23.29 9.28 -3.47
N ALA A 534 -24.20 8.84 -4.33
CA ALA A 534 -25.02 9.73 -5.13
C ALA A 534 -26.51 9.35 -5.10
N THR A 535 -27.38 10.34 -5.25
CA THR A 535 -28.82 10.13 -5.50
C THR A 535 -29.03 9.47 -6.86
N GLU A 536 -30.26 9.02 -7.15
CA GLU A 536 -30.61 8.50 -8.48
C GLU A 536 -30.37 9.54 -9.59
N SER A 537 -30.62 10.83 -9.29
CA SER A 537 -30.30 11.95 -10.18
C SER A 537 -28.80 12.25 -10.28
N GLY A 538 -27.95 11.66 -9.43
CA GLY A 538 -26.50 11.77 -9.48
C GLY A 538 -25.89 12.86 -8.60
N TYR A 539 -26.67 13.49 -7.73
CA TYR A 539 -26.20 14.52 -6.78
C TYR A 539 -25.70 13.91 -5.48
N TYR A 540 -25.05 14.73 -4.65
CA TYR A 540 -24.48 14.32 -3.37
C TYR A 540 -25.50 13.57 -2.52
N LYS A 541 -25.06 12.43 -1.99
CA LYS A 541 -25.77 11.68 -0.96
C LYS A 541 -24.79 11.36 0.16
N ASP A 542 -25.26 11.54 1.40
CA ASP A 542 -24.46 11.28 2.59
C ASP A 542 -24.01 9.82 2.65
N HIS A 543 -22.76 9.60 3.10
CA HIS A 543 -22.17 8.27 3.19
C HIS A 543 -21.16 8.20 4.35
N PRO A 544 -21.19 7.15 5.18
CA PRO A 544 -20.34 7.06 6.38
C PRO A 544 -18.84 7.12 6.07
N ASN A 545 -18.41 6.60 4.91
CA ASN A 545 -17.00 6.62 4.51
C ASN A 545 -16.48 8.00 4.07
N TYR A 546 -17.36 8.98 3.81
CA TYR A 546 -16.95 10.29 3.27
C TYR A 546 -15.91 10.96 4.18
N GLU A 547 -16.19 11.03 5.48
CA GLU A 547 -15.31 11.64 6.49
C GLU A 547 -13.98 10.88 6.64
N TYR A 548 -13.98 9.55 6.51
CA TYR A 548 -12.75 8.78 6.59
C TYR A 548 -11.85 8.97 5.37
N ILE A 549 -12.45 9.14 4.18
CA ILE A 549 -11.72 9.38 2.94
C ILE A 549 -11.15 10.81 2.91
N ILE A 550 -11.96 11.83 3.21
CA ILE A 550 -11.52 13.23 3.16
C ILE A 550 -10.42 13.52 4.19
N ASN A 551 -10.55 12.98 5.41
CA ASN A 551 -9.58 13.15 6.49
C ASN A 551 -8.36 12.22 6.36
N ARG A 552 -8.33 11.34 5.34
CA ARG A 552 -7.29 10.32 5.12
C ARG A 552 -7.13 9.35 6.32
N SER A 553 -8.19 9.17 7.11
CA SER A 553 -8.27 8.09 8.11
C SER A 553 -8.43 6.71 7.45
N MET A 554 -8.95 6.69 6.22
CA MET A 554 -8.96 5.54 5.32
C MET A 554 -8.16 5.93 4.07
N VAL A 555 -6.95 5.37 3.91
CA VAL A 555 -6.02 5.71 2.82
C VAL A 555 -6.11 4.68 1.70
N GLY A 556 -6.25 5.14 0.46
CA GLY A 556 -6.34 4.27 -0.71
C GLY A 556 -6.86 4.97 -1.97
N THR A 557 -7.24 4.13 -2.94
CA THR A 557 -7.95 4.54 -4.16
C THR A 557 -9.35 3.93 -4.11
N PHE A 558 -10.38 4.75 -3.95
CA PHE A 558 -11.75 4.30 -3.70
C PHE A 558 -12.62 4.49 -4.94
N LYS A 559 -13.43 3.49 -5.27
CA LYS A 559 -14.47 3.63 -6.29
C LYS A 559 -15.57 4.56 -5.76
N VAL A 560 -15.94 5.56 -6.54
CA VAL A 560 -16.93 6.59 -6.19
C VAL A 560 -17.89 6.84 -7.36
N PRO A 561 -19.15 7.25 -7.11
CA PRO A 561 -20.10 7.50 -8.19
C PRO A 561 -19.84 8.79 -8.96
N VAL A 562 -19.15 9.77 -8.38
CA VAL A 562 -18.93 11.11 -8.95
C VAL A 562 -17.55 11.63 -8.58
N VAL A 563 -16.81 12.09 -9.58
CA VAL A 563 -15.65 12.99 -9.41
C VAL A 563 -15.89 14.28 -10.20
N HIS A 564 -15.34 15.40 -9.73
CA HIS A 564 -15.46 16.69 -10.41
C HIS A 564 -14.20 17.54 -10.24
N CYS A 565 -14.18 18.71 -10.88
CA CYS A 565 -13.11 19.73 -10.88
C CYS A 565 -11.71 19.31 -11.39
N THR A 566 -11.14 18.22 -10.89
CA THR A 566 -9.83 17.72 -11.33
C THR A 566 -9.81 16.21 -11.37
N TYR A 567 -9.58 15.64 -12.54
CA TYR A 567 -9.56 14.19 -12.77
C TYR A 567 -8.89 13.85 -14.11
N LEU A 568 -8.36 12.63 -14.17
CA LEU A 568 -7.71 12.03 -15.32
C LEU A 568 -8.61 10.94 -15.92
N ILE A 569 -8.74 10.91 -17.24
CA ILE A 569 -9.53 9.94 -17.98
C ILE A 569 -8.60 9.19 -18.93
N ASN A 570 -8.66 7.86 -18.94
CA ASN A 570 -7.99 7.06 -19.96
C ASN A 570 -8.74 7.22 -21.29
N SER A 571 -8.03 7.68 -22.34
CA SER A 571 -8.66 8.14 -23.58
C SER A 571 -9.48 7.09 -24.31
N LYS A 572 -9.24 5.79 -24.04
CA LYS A 572 -10.05 4.68 -24.59
C LYS A 572 -11.53 4.74 -24.22
N HIS A 573 -11.89 5.55 -23.21
CA HIS A 573 -13.26 5.71 -22.74
C HIS A 573 -13.97 6.97 -23.26
N LEU A 574 -13.25 7.91 -23.90
CA LEU A 574 -13.82 9.23 -24.25
C LEU A 574 -15.03 9.15 -25.18
N ASP A 575 -15.09 8.16 -26.07
CA ASP A 575 -16.21 7.99 -27.01
C ASP A 575 -17.54 7.65 -26.31
N LYS A 576 -17.48 7.23 -25.05
CA LYS A 576 -18.65 6.88 -24.23
C LYS A 576 -19.01 7.95 -23.20
N LEU A 577 -18.31 9.08 -23.20
CA LEU A 577 -18.44 10.15 -22.22
C LEU A 577 -18.85 11.45 -22.93
N ASN A 578 -19.63 12.28 -22.23
CA ASN A 578 -19.99 13.62 -22.65
C ASN A 578 -20.37 14.46 -21.41
N TYR A 579 -20.47 15.77 -21.61
CA TYR A 579 -20.87 16.72 -20.57
C TYR A 579 -22.26 17.33 -20.82
N VAL A 580 -22.95 16.91 -21.88
CA VAL A 580 -24.17 17.55 -22.39
C VAL A 580 -25.26 16.51 -22.54
N ASP A 581 -26.40 16.77 -21.93
CA ASP A 581 -27.66 16.06 -22.18
C ASP A 581 -28.84 17.06 -22.21
N ASP A 582 -30.06 16.54 -22.30
CA ASP A 582 -31.27 17.36 -22.38
C ASP A 582 -31.76 17.86 -21.01
N THR A 583 -31.00 17.66 -19.94
CA THR A 583 -31.36 18.05 -18.56
C THR A 583 -30.80 19.44 -18.20
N ASP A 584 -31.28 19.99 -17.08
CA ASP A 584 -30.73 21.19 -16.46
C ASP A 584 -29.69 20.87 -15.37
N ASP A 585 -29.20 19.62 -15.33
CA ASP A 585 -28.25 19.19 -14.32
C ASP A 585 -26.85 19.77 -14.54
N TYR A 586 -26.05 19.78 -13.48
CA TYR A 586 -24.67 20.25 -13.57
C TYR A 586 -23.83 19.33 -14.46
N GLU A 587 -22.93 19.91 -15.24
CA GLU A 587 -22.09 19.20 -16.22
C GLU A 587 -21.38 17.98 -15.63
N PHE A 588 -20.89 18.08 -14.38
CA PHE A 588 -20.12 17.01 -13.76
C PHE A 588 -21.02 15.86 -13.29
N VAL A 589 -22.29 16.17 -13.00
CA VAL A 589 -23.34 15.18 -12.71
C VAL A 589 -23.69 14.45 -14.00
N ILE A 590 -23.89 15.18 -15.11
CA ILE A 590 -24.14 14.60 -16.45
C ILE A 590 -22.99 13.68 -16.84
N PHE A 591 -21.74 14.16 -16.73
CA PHE A 591 -20.54 13.37 -17.02
C PHE A 591 -20.47 12.07 -16.21
N SER A 592 -20.64 12.19 -14.89
CA SER A 592 -20.59 11.03 -13.99
C SER A 592 -21.75 10.06 -14.23
N ARG A 593 -22.94 10.56 -14.58
CA ARG A 593 -24.09 9.75 -14.99
C ARG A 593 -23.78 8.97 -16.25
N LYS A 594 -23.24 9.62 -17.29
CA LYS A 594 -22.85 8.96 -18.55
C LYS A 594 -21.78 7.90 -18.32
N ALA A 595 -20.82 8.15 -17.44
CA ALA A 595 -19.84 7.15 -17.03
C ALA A 595 -20.51 5.91 -16.42
N ARG A 596 -21.42 6.10 -15.46
CA ARG A 596 -22.17 5.00 -14.81
C ARG A 596 -23.06 4.24 -15.79
N GLU A 597 -23.80 4.92 -16.66
CA GLU A 597 -24.63 4.32 -17.71
C GLU A 597 -23.82 3.43 -18.67
N ASN A 598 -22.56 3.78 -18.91
CA ASN A 598 -21.64 3.03 -19.77
C ASN A 598 -20.75 2.02 -19.02
N GLY A 599 -20.99 1.80 -17.72
CA GLY A 599 -20.19 0.88 -16.90
C GLY A 599 -18.73 1.30 -16.71
N ILE A 600 -18.46 2.61 -16.73
CA ILE A 600 -17.12 3.19 -16.57
C ILE A 600 -16.97 3.64 -15.12
N ASP A 601 -16.09 2.94 -14.40
CA ASP A 601 -15.84 3.20 -12.99
C ASP A 601 -15.01 4.48 -12.77
N GLN A 602 -15.38 5.23 -11.74
CA GLN A 602 -14.69 6.43 -11.30
C GLN A 602 -14.04 6.19 -9.94
N TYR A 603 -12.89 6.84 -9.71
CA TYR A 603 -12.09 6.63 -8.51
C TYR A 603 -11.59 7.94 -7.90
N ILE A 604 -11.50 8.01 -6.58
CA ILE A 604 -10.82 9.07 -5.83
C ILE A 604 -9.58 8.50 -5.14
N CYS A 605 -8.43 9.16 -5.27
CA CYS A 605 -7.16 8.74 -4.68
C CYS A 605 -6.71 9.70 -3.58
N ASN A 606 -6.48 9.17 -2.37
CA ASN A 606 -5.97 9.95 -1.23
C ASN A 606 -4.67 9.37 -0.63
N GLU A 607 -3.98 8.49 -1.37
CA GLU A 607 -2.74 7.83 -0.93
C GLU A 607 -1.64 8.84 -0.59
N LYS A 608 -1.62 9.98 -1.27
CA LYS A 608 -0.77 11.14 -0.98
C LYS A 608 -1.63 12.41 -0.84
N GLU A 609 -1.01 13.47 -0.36
CA GLU A 609 -1.61 14.81 -0.41
C GLU A 609 -1.36 15.41 -1.79
N TYR A 610 -2.41 15.48 -2.61
CA TYR A 610 -2.29 15.86 -4.01
C TYR A 610 -2.48 17.36 -4.28
N GLY A 611 -2.90 18.12 -3.28
CA GLY A 611 -3.15 19.54 -3.40
C GLY A 611 -4.43 19.97 -2.72
N VAL A 612 -4.90 21.15 -3.11
CA VAL A 612 -6.08 21.81 -2.56
C VAL A 612 -6.91 22.46 -3.66
N GLN A 613 -8.18 22.73 -3.38
CA GLN A 613 -9.09 23.45 -4.27
C GLN A 613 -9.68 24.67 -3.56
N LEU A 614 -9.98 25.74 -4.30
CA LEU A 614 -10.69 26.88 -3.73
C LEU A 614 -12.20 26.62 -3.68
N HIS A 615 -12.78 26.79 -2.50
CA HIS A 615 -14.22 26.76 -2.29
C HIS A 615 -14.60 27.77 -1.19
N PHE A 616 -15.76 28.40 -1.36
CA PHE A 616 -16.26 29.41 -0.45
C PHE A 616 -17.71 29.09 -0.08
N HIS A 617 -18.06 29.30 1.19
CA HIS A 617 -19.42 29.03 1.68
C HIS A 617 -20.46 30.04 1.15
N THR A 618 -20.01 31.18 0.64
CA THR A 618 -20.86 32.28 0.17
C THR A 618 -20.53 32.66 -1.26
N ASN A 619 -21.54 33.14 -1.98
CA ASN A 619 -21.32 33.73 -3.30
C ASN A 619 -20.55 35.04 -3.13
N LEU A 620 -19.33 35.07 -3.66
CA LEU A 620 -18.45 36.23 -3.64
C LEU A 620 -18.50 36.99 -4.95
N THR A 621 -18.29 38.30 -4.87
CA THR A 621 -17.85 39.10 -6.03
C THR A 621 -16.40 38.76 -6.38
N LEU A 622 -15.97 39.08 -7.60
CA LEU A 622 -14.59 38.85 -8.04
C LEU A 622 -13.56 39.56 -7.14
N ASP A 623 -13.84 40.79 -6.70
CA ASP A 623 -12.95 41.56 -5.83
C ASP A 623 -12.87 40.98 -4.40
N GLU A 624 -13.91 40.30 -3.94
CA GLU A 624 -13.92 39.60 -2.66
C GLU A 624 -13.13 38.29 -2.75
N GLU A 625 -13.31 37.50 -3.80
CA GLU A 625 -12.50 36.30 -4.06
C GLU A 625 -11.01 36.69 -4.09
N LYS A 626 -10.63 37.70 -4.91
CA LYS A 626 -9.27 38.22 -4.99
C LYS A 626 -8.68 38.51 -3.61
N ARG A 627 -9.41 39.25 -2.76
CA ARG A 627 -8.95 39.61 -1.41
C ARG A 627 -8.79 38.41 -0.49
N ARG A 628 -9.70 37.44 -0.55
CA ARG A 628 -9.70 36.26 0.32
C ARG A 628 -8.66 35.21 -0.07
N VAL A 629 -8.25 35.16 -1.34
CA VAL A 629 -7.31 34.17 -1.85
C VAL A 629 -5.84 34.60 -1.64
N ILE A 630 -5.55 35.91 -1.55
CA ILE A 630 -4.18 36.45 -1.37
C ILE A 630 -3.34 35.71 -0.30
N PRO A 631 -3.85 35.44 0.92
CA PRO A 631 -3.06 34.76 1.95
C PRO A 631 -2.63 33.33 1.58
N PHE A 632 -3.32 32.70 0.63
CA PHE A 632 -3.11 31.30 0.23
C PHE A 632 -2.24 31.18 -1.03
N LEU A 633 -2.10 32.26 -1.81
CA LEU A 633 -1.22 32.32 -2.97
C LEU A 633 0.26 32.52 -2.61
N THR A 634 0.55 32.95 -1.38
CA THR A 634 1.91 33.23 -0.88
C THR A 634 2.54 32.07 -0.12
N ILE A 635 1.77 31.00 0.17
CA ILE A 635 2.28 29.78 0.80
C ILE A 635 3.00 28.96 -0.30
N PRO A 636 4.27 28.53 -0.08
CA PRO A 636 5.09 27.85 -1.08
C PRO A 636 4.41 26.69 -1.80
#